data_AF-A0A1W9N250-F1
#
_entry.id   AF-A0A1W9N250-F1
#
_cell.length_a   1.000
_cell.length_b   1.000
_cell.length_c   1.000
_cell.angle_alpha   90.00
_cell.angle_beta   90.00
_cell.angle_gamma   90.00
#
_symmetry.space_group_name_H-M   'P 1'
#
loop_
_entity.id
_entity.type
_entity.pdbx_description
1 polymer ?
#
loop_
_entity_poly.entity_id
_entity_poly.type
_entity_poly.pdbx_seq_one_letter_code
_entity_poly.pdbx_strand_id
1 'polypeptide(L)'
;MTGYLKLLAMVFKRNSKIAILLPIILILVSPAISRGGDTYYDDTNTIIFQIITNYSAGGYMKGQYLDLNYGFSSSNKACQPIQGTTMGLALRKGCCITVATLPIQSCSSFMGLYYLRWQIPATLEDGNDYWFYYYYDYRPTDPYEKHYYSIITPNFTITGGGTTPVPPSMPTGFLATVLSGSSISLSWNSVIGAESYDIYTCGGSFITSVSNNSYTITGLSLNTTYSYKILAKNSVGSSGFTDCKSTITTDAYPRTGLQASESVRTTNWNTTYSNQYQKPCSQYERYCGDPVETSTGAQILEYSLLTVQGVIPISFNLAYNSLVLDEGPAGKGWGFNYGFGARIEEIAGGDIKVHWSNNRSNRFNPQGSGIYTSVETACRYDKLVKNTDGTYTLTMQDKTVYKFNSAGKLIELRNTKNQSLTFAYDASGKLIRITEPISGVFLNYAYNAQGLLSIVSDPLNRQIKLGYDANRNLTTITDPKSKITTFTYNASGQTLTGVNSEGNLLFSNTYDSQGRIIVQEDGLSTNQTIRLSYYEEQSPGKIVTTITDRSGNVRKFTFDKNYQMFEKQDELGNVSAKYTYDDKGNRISATDGNAHATQFGYDAGGQMISVTNAAGNISRMTYNSNGNLISATDALGKQSTFAYDSQNNLITATDPQGNITRYTYNANGQVLTVTSPAGNITTYQYAKGLPAKIIEPENTSRTMEYDAAGRLTRFADAEGNAYLLTYDDSCAGSCRAQTITDPLGNIVRMSYDSRGNLLTMTDPKGSITRFTYDANGHRISVINALNQTTRFEYDGEGRMIRVIDAKGNSAQVGYDAKGRVIRMTDALGNSRNIGYDKTNNVKTQTDALGRVVLSAVYDVSDNPSSMSDALGNTVKFEYDALQRLTKTIDGLNRATQFQYDVSGRLVMSTDARGGQSSQTFDKESNLTGFKDPNANQTGFAFDKNGRMISETSASGSVVRYTYNARNLLAQFTNGRGQNRQSEYDKAGRISRITDPDGTISYTYDANGNVLTVSDAVGTITREYDALNRVVKYTDVRGNVIQYGYDEVGNLAVLTYPDAKKVSYAFDALNRMISVTDWAGRLTRYEYDANSNLTRSVRPNGSIITYSYNTAGQLIQQKDVTATGVLIAQYDFTYDAAGNIVEEKVSPAPEPFVMQPVNMTY
;
A
#
# COMPACT_ATOMS: atom_id res chain seq x y z
N MET A 1 1.86 -14.26 20.90
CA MET A 1 2.53 -14.41 19.58
C MET A 1 3.84 -15.21 19.68
N THR A 2 4.11 -15.87 20.81
CA THR A 2 5.42 -16.33 21.27
C THR A 2 5.91 -17.60 20.57
N GLY A 3 4.99 -18.45 20.11
CA GLY A 3 5.27 -19.66 19.34
C GLY A 3 5.34 -19.42 17.83
N TYR A 4 4.65 -18.42 17.27
CA TYR A 4 4.85 -18.00 15.87
C TYR A 4 6.28 -17.45 15.66
N LEU A 5 6.92 -16.95 16.71
CA LEU A 5 8.32 -16.49 16.72
C LEU A 5 9.36 -17.57 17.04
N LYS A 6 8.93 -18.66 17.68
CA LYS A 6 9.64 -19.94 17.48
C LYS A 6 9.58 -20.34 15.98
N LEU A 7 8.65 -19.76 15.19
CA LEU A 7 8.36 -20.13 13.79
C LEU A 7 8.91 -19.39 12.57
N LEU A 8 10.08 -18.76 12.73
CA LEU A 8 11.13 -18.91 11.70
C LEU A 8 12.45 -19.46 12.27
N ALA A 9 12.68 -19.31 13.58
CA ALA A 9 13.96 -19.61 14.25
C ALA A 9 14.40 -21.09 14.26
N MET A 10 13.48 -22.04 14.12
CA MET A 10 13.79 -23.48 14.12
C MET A 10 14.10 -24.04 12.73
N VAL A 11 13.69 -23.35 11.67
CA VAL A 11 13.74 -23.77 10.25
C VAL A 11 15.04 -23.30 9.60
N PHE A 12 15.26 -21.99 9.60
CA PHE A 12 16.49 -21.39 9.09
C PHE A 12 17.73 -21.71 9.95
N LYS A 13 17.54 -22.41 11.09
CA LYS A 13 18.64 -22.93 11.93
C LYS A 13 19.50 -23.99 11.25
N ARG A 14 19.09 -24.53 10.09
CA ARG A 14 19.79 -25.63 9.43
C ARG A 14 20.12 -25.46 7.93
N ASN A 15 20.19 -24.26 7.36
CA ASN A 15 21.16 -23.86 6.32
C ASN A 15 20.89 -22.42 5.83
N SER A 16 21.80 -21.87 5.03
CA SER A 16 21.56 -20.69 4.18
C SER A 16 21.38 -19.35 4.89
N LYS A 17 22.42 -18.88 5.59
CA LYS A 17 22.68 -17.42 5.62
C LYS A 17 23.14 -17.01 4.21
N ILE A 18 22.44 -16.07 3.56
CA ILE A 18 22.97 -15.31 2.42
C ILE A 18 23.04 -13.85 2.84
N ALA A 19 24.25 -13.35 2.95
CA ALA A 19 24.60 -11.98 3.22
C ALA A 19 25.96 -11.78 2.52
N ILE A 20 26.13 -10.88 1.56
CA ILE A 20 25.56 -9.55 1.44
C ILE A 20 25.65 -9.17 -0.03
N LEU A 21 24.74 -8.33 -0.56
CA LEU A 21 25.17 -7.32 -1.52
C LEU A 21 24.21 -6.14 -1.76
N LEU A 22 24.58 -4.98 -1.20
CA LEU A 22 24.33 -3.66 -1.80
C LEU A 22 24.92 -2.53 -0.93
N PRO A 23 25.62 -1.56 -1.55
CA PRO A 23 26.03 -0.33 -0.88
C PRO A 23 25.19 0.92 -1.27
N ILE A 24 24.43 1.40 -0.27
CA ILE A 24 24.81 2.56 0.57
C ILE A 24 24.31 4.00 0.31
N ILE A 25 24.49 4.87 1.32
CA ILE A 25 23.81 6.17 1.55
C ILE A 25 22.38 5.89 2.03
N LEU A 26 21.98 5.86 3.32
CA LEU A 26 22.36 6.39 4.65
C LEU A 26 21.55 7.65 5.11
N ILE A 27 21.06 7.55 6.36
CA ILE A 27 20.50 8.49 7.39
C ILE A 27 19.31 9.46 7.16
N LEU A 28 18.44 9.47 8.17
CA LEU A 28 18.20 10.62 9.05
C LEU A 28 17.94 10.12 10.49
N VAL A 29 18.48 10.80 11.52
CA VAL A 29 18.18 10.69 12.98
C VAL A 29 18.32 9.33 13.71
N SER A 30 19.39 9.16 14.51
CA SER A 30 19.39 8.47 15.82
C SER A 30 20.69 8.75 16.60
N PRO A 31 20.67 8.92 17.95
CA PRO A 31 21.87 9.32 18.70
C PRO A 31 22.59 8.14 19.38
N ALA A 32 23.88 7.93 19.09
CA ALA A 32 24.70 6.94 19.77
C ALA A 32 25.38 7.52 21.03
N ILE A 33 25.33 6.79 22.14
CA ILE A 33 26.18 7.00 23.32
C ILE A 33 27.03 5.75 23.51
N SER A 34 28.34 5.84 23.36
CA SER A 34 29.25 4.72 23.63
C SER A 34 29.71 4.70 25.09
N ARG A 35 29.77 3.50 25.67
CA ARG A 35 30.55 3.22 26.89
C ARG A 35 31.74 2.33 26.53
N GLY A 36 32.91 2.94 26.38
CA GLY A 36 34.16 2.25 26.69
C GLY A 36 34.40 2.35 28.19
N GLY A 37 34.89 1.29 28.82
CA GLY A 37 35.33 1.31 30.22
C GLY A 37 36.84 1.11 30.30
N ASP A 38 37.46 1.79 31.26
CA ASP A 38 38.79 1.50 31.79
C ASP A 38 38.78 1.79 33.30
N THR A 39 39.60 1.09 34.07
CA THR A 39 39.76 1.21 35.54
C THR A 39 40.94 2.17 35.88
N TYR A 40 41.28 2.55 37.11
CA TYR A 40 41.03 2.05 38.47
C TYR A 40 41.37 3.15 39.51
N TYR A 41 40.78 3.12 40.73
CA TYR A 41 41.21 3.81 41.98
C TYR A 41 41.27 5.37 42.00
N ASP A 42 41.11 6.09 43.13
CA ASP A 42 40.90 5.66 44.52
C ASP A 42 40.02 6.59 45.40
N ASP A 43 39.49 5.98 46.46
CA ASP A 43 39.18 6.40 47.85
C ASP A 43 38.19 7.53 48.30
N THR A 44 37.50 7.18 49.40
CA THR A 44 36.82 7.95 50.47
C THR A 44 35.35 8.41 50.37
N ASN A 45 34.65 8.22 51.52
CA ASN A 45 33.39 8.83 51.98
C ASN A 45 32.03 8.32 51.45
N THR A 46 31.86 7.00 51.54
CA THR A 46 30.81 6.32 52.35
C THR A 46 29.49 7.06 52.68
N ILE A 47 28.36 6.48 52.25
CA ILE A 47 27.08 6.51 52.99
C ILE A 47 26.70 5.06 53.34
N ILE A 48 26.14 4.86 54.53
CA ILE A 48 26.06 3.55 55.20
C ILE A 48 24.86 2.71 54.72
N PHE A 49 25.12 1.45 54.37
CA PHE A 49 24.13 0.36 54.47
C PHE A 49 24.58 -0.62 55.54
N GLN A 50 23.75 -0.81 56.57
CA GLN A 50 24.06 -1.70 57.69
C GLN A 50 23.33 -3.05 57.52
N ILE A 51 24.08 -4.14 57.49
CA ILE A 51 23.54 -5.49 57.46
C ILE A 51 23.18 -5.92 58.89
N ILE A 52 21.94 -6.36 59.10
CA ILE A 52 21.58 -7.29 60.18
C ILE A 52 20.83 -8.46 59.55
N THR A 53 21.31 -9.67 59.82
CA THR A 53 20.75 -10.93 59.34
C THR A 53 19.75 -11.51 60.34
N ASN A 54 18.92 -12.46 59.90
CA ASN A 54 18.54 -13.56 60.76
C ASN A 54 18.33 -14.86 59.96
N TYR A 55 18.84 -15.97 60.51
CA TYR A 55 18.73 -17.35 59.98
C TYR A 55 17.38 -17.97 60.40
N SER A 56 16.82 -19.01 59.76
CA SER A 56 17.25 -20.42 59.79
C SER A 56 16.07 -21.29 59.27
N ALA A 57 16.18 -22.59 58.94
CA ALA A 57 17.27 -23.44 58.42
C ALA A 57 16.70 -24.85 58.06
N GLY A 58 17.46 -25.66 57.31
CA GLY A 58 17.24 -27.12 57.20
C GLY A 58 16.40 -27.59 56.00
N GLY A 59 16.81 -28.63 55.24
CA GLY A 59 18.03 -29.43 55.37
C GLY A 59 18.31 -30.37 54.19
N TYR A 60 19.52 -30.93 54.16
CA TYR A 60 20.05 -31.86 53.15
C TYR A 60 19.85 -33.34 53.54
N MET A 61 19.78 -34.25 52.54
CA MET A 61 20.51 -35.54 52.43
C MET A 61 19.91 -36.46 51.33
N LYS A 62 20.56 -37.51 50.79
CA LYS A 62 21.99 -37.78 50.42
C LYS A 62 22.07 -39.15 49.70
N GLY A 63 22.93 -39.29 48.67
CA GLY A 63 23.31 -40.58 48.04
C GLY A 63 22.59 -40.90 46.71
N GLN A 64 23.13 -41.77 45.82
CA GLN A 64 24.42 -42.47 45.86
C GLN A 64 24.98 -42.73 44.42
N TYR A 65 26.04 -43.54 44.28
CA TYR A 65 27.02 -43.55 43.16
C TYR A 65 27.01 -44.83 42.30
N LEU A 66 27.76 -44.82 41.17
CA LEU A 66 28.14 -45.94 40.26
C LEU A 66 27.01 -46.59 39.39
N ASP A 67 27.27 -47.26 38.24
CA ASP A 67 28.25 -47.06 37.14
C ASP A 67 27.96 -48.00 35.92
N LEU A 68 28.71 -47.82 34.82
CA LEU A 68 29.08 -48.79 33.76
C LEU A 68 28.07 -49.26 32.67
N ASN A 69 28.36 -48.79 31.44
CA ASN A 69 28.54 -49.54 30.18
C ASN A 69 27.38 -50.05 29.27
N TYR A 70 27.36 -49.46 28.05
CA TYR A 70 27.41 -50.09 26.70
C TYR A 70 26.70 -51.43 26.41
N GLY A 71 25.82 -51.46 25.38
CA GLY A 71 25.41 -52.74 24.75
C GLY A 71 24.37 -52.68 23.61
N PHE A 72 24.84 -52.63 22.37
CA PHE A 72 24.16 -52.79 21.07
C PHE A 72 22.79 -53.54 20.92
N SER A 73 22.03 -53.07 19.92
CA SER A 73 21.32 -53.86 18.85
C SER A 73 19.82 -54.24 18.90
N SER A 74 19.06 -53.65 17.97
CA SER A 74 18.05 -54.25 17.05
C SER A 74 17.01 -55.32 17.47
N SER A 75 15.76 -54.85 17.55
CA SER A 75 14.64 -55.24 16.63
C SER A 75 13.72 -56.46 16.88
N ASN A 76 12.47 -56.27 16.40
CA ASN A 76 11.54 -57.23 15.77
C ASN A 76 10.70 -58.25 16.58
N LYS A 77 9.38 -58.17 16.31
CA LYS A 77 8.35 -59.22 16.10
C LYS A 77 8.16 -60.32 17.19
N ALA A 78 7.00 -60.51 17.83
CA ALA A 78 5.58 -60.50 17.43
C ALA A 78 5.04 -61.81 16.80
N CYS A 79 4.05 -62.41 17.49
CA CYS A 79 2.96 -63.28 17.01
C CYS A 79 1.83 -63.20 18.09
N GLN A 80 0.54 -62.94 17.80
CA GLN A 80 -0.47 -63.75 17.05
C GLN A 80 -1.02 -64.94 17.89
N PRO A 81 -2.28 -65.45 17.71
CA PRO A 81 -3.36 -65.03 16.77
C PRO A 81 -4.84 -65.09 17.31
N ILE A 82 -5.84 -64.85 16.42
CA ILE A 82 -7.15 -65.58 16.30
C ILE A 82 -8.25 -65.32 17.38
N GLN A 83 -9.58 -65.26 17.11
CA GLN A 83 -10.39 -65.43 15.88
C GLN A 83 -11.78 -64.73 15.91
N GLY A 84 -12.36 -64.47 14.73
CA GLY A 84 -13.78 -64.67 14.41
C GLY A 84 -14.79 -63.56 14.75
N THR A 85 -15.89 -63.34 14.00
CA THR A 85 -16.38 -63.92 12.71
C THR A 85 -17.44 -62.95 12.11
N THR A 86 -17.35 -62.52 10.84
CA THR A 86 -18.11 -63.05 9.65
C THR A 86 -19.53 -62.48 9.54
N MET A 87 -20.10 -62.01 8.40
CA MET A 87 -19.66 -61.68 7.01
C MET A 87 -20.67 -60.63 6.46
N GLY A 88 -20.57 -59.95 5.31
CA GLY A 88 -20.04 -60.26 3.96
C GLY A 88 -21.14 -59.89 2.93
N LEU A 89 -21.00 -59.84 1.60
CA LEU A 89 -19.97 -60.06 0.57
C LEU A 89 -20.58 -59.49 -0.76
N ALA A 90 -19.94 -59.28 -1.92
CA ALA A 90 -18.60 -59.57 -2.45
C ALA A 90 -18.25 -58.51 -3.55
N LEU A 91 -17.02 -57.97 -3.66
CA LEU A 91 -15.90 -58.39 -4.56
C LEU A 91 -16.09 -58.04 -6.08
N ARG A 92 -15.05 -57.85 -6.92
CA ARG A 92 -13.66 -58.37 -6.88
C ARG A 92 -12.64 -57.64 -7.83
N LYS A 93 -11.44 -57.31 -7.31
CA LYS A 93 -10.09 -57.17 -7.96
C LYS A 93 -9.88 -56.23 -9.19
N GLY A 94 -8.70 -55.61 -9.40
CA GLY A 94 -7.49 -55.51 -8.55
C GLY A 94 -6.18 -55.09 -9.29
N CYS A 95 -5.07 -55.04 -8.53
CA CYS A 95 -3.63 -55.00 -8.91
C CYS A 95 -2.86 -53.65 -9.08
N CYS A 96 -1.87 -53.47 -8.17
CA CYS A 96 -0.48 -52.98 -8.37
C CYS A 96 -0.09 -51.47 -8.43
N ILE A 97 0.88 -51.11 -7.55
CA ILE A 97 1.99 -50.11 -7.67
C ILE A 97 1.62 -48.60 -7.60
N THR A 98 2.41 -47.63 -7.08
CA THR A 98 3.44 -47.52 -5.99
C THR A 98 3.77 -46.01 -5.75
N VAL A 99 3.96 -45.55 -4.50
CA VAL A 99 4.63 -44.28 -4.05
C VAL A 99 4.08 -42.89 -4.47
N ALA A 100 3.51 -42.20 -3.46
CA ALA A 100 3.75 -40.80 -2.98
C ALA A 100 3.61 -39.51 -3.84
N THR A 101 3.33 -38.41 -3.12
CA THR A 101 3.69 -36.97 -3.36
C THR A 101 3.19 -36.30 -4.67
N LEU A 102 2.35 -35.25 -4.68
CA LEU A 102 2.48 -33.88 -4.13
C LEU A 102 3.77 -33.12 -4.53
N PRO A 103 3.74 -31.79 -4.75
CA PRO A 103 2.69 -30.94 -5.38
C PRO A 103 3.26 -29.83 -6.34
N ILE A 104 2.54 -28.69 -6.51
CA ILE A 104 2.99 -27.27 -6.79
C ILE A 104 3.59 -26.82 -8.17
N GLN A 105 3.42 -25.58 -8.73
CA GLN A 105 2.55 -24.37 -8.44
C GLN A 105 2.41 -23.26 -9.55
N SER A 106 2.71 -21.94 -9.37
CA SER A 106 3.58 -21.02 -10.21
C SER A 106 3.31 -19.73 -11.16
N CYS A 107 2.14 -19.29 -11.69
CA CYS A 107 1.80 -18.34 -12.84
C CYS A 107 2.43 -16.90 -13.00
N SER A 108 1.98 -15.99 -13.89
CA SER A 108 0.75 -15.14 -13.81
C SER A 108 0.34 -14.36 -15.09
N SER A 109 -0.90 -13.79 -15.10
CA SER A 109 -1.17 -12.34 -15.38
C SER A 109 -2.65 -11.91 -15.12
N PHE A 110 -3.16 -12.10 -13.90
CA PHE A 110 -4.42 -11.51 -13.42
C PHE A 110 -4.29 -11.21 -11.92
N MET A 111 -4.44 -9.95 -11.48
CA MET A 111 -4.39 -9.58 -10.06
C MET A 111 -5.77 -9.10 -9.57
N GLY A 112 -6.46 -9.98 -8.84
CA GLY A 112 -7.62 -9.66 -8.01
C GLY A 112 -7.38 -10.20 -6.60
N LEU A 113 -6.86 -9.35 -5.70
CA LEU A 113 -6.47 -9.75 -4.35
C LEU A 113 -7.69 -9.83 -3.41
N TYR A 114 -8.22 -11.03 -3.22
CA TYR A 114 -9.23 -11.32 -2.21
C TYR A 114 -8.66 -11.17 -0.78
N TYR A 115 -8.93 -10.03 -0.14
CA TYR A 115 -8.71 -9.87 1.30
C TYR A 115 -9.90 -10.41 2.09
N LEU A 116 -9.80 -11.64 2.59
CA LEU A 116 -10.58 -12.07 3.74
C LEU A 116 -10.08 -11.32 4.97
N ARG A 117 -10.94 -10.48 5.55
CA ARG A 117 -10.62 -9.72 6.77
C ARG A 117 -10.79 -10.59 7.99
N TRP A 118 -9.68 -10.85 8.68
CA TRP A 118 -9.69 -11.16 10.10
C TRP A 118 -9.29 -9.92 10.90
N GLN A 119 -10.05 -9.61 11.96
CA GLN A 119 -9.58 -8.64 12.96
C GLN A 119 -8.86 -9.42 14.07
N ILE A 120 -7.55 -9.25 14.22
CA ILE A 120 -6.76 -9.76 15.35
C ILE A 120 -6.05 -8.60 16.04
N PRO A 121 -6.50 -8.20 17.25
CA PRO A 121 -5.74 -7.33 18.15
C PRO A 121 -4.76 -8.18 18.98
N ALA A 122 -3.85 -7.55 19.72
CA ALA A 122 -2.72 -8.24 20.36
C ALA A 122 -2.39 -7.70 21.76
N THR A 123 -2.13 -8.60 22.70
CA THR A 123 -1.47 -8.34 23.99
C THR A 123 0.03 -8.65 23.83
N LEU A 124 0.99 -7.78 24.18
CA LEU A 124 1.31 -7.13 25.47
C LEU A 124 1.82 -8.07 26.58
N GLU A 125 3.07 -8.54 26.43
CA GLU A 125 3.94 -8.91 27.56
C GLU A 125 5.09 -7.89 27.69
N ASP A 126 4.85 -6.86 28.50
CA ASP A 126 5.82 -6.03 29.25
C ASP A 126 6.73 -5.09 28.42
N GLY A 127 6.63 -3.76 28.47
CA GLY A 127 5.71 -2.85 29.17
C GLY A 127 6.01 -1.37 28.81
N ASN A 128 5.20 -0.43 29.32
CA ASN A 128 5.25 1.02 29.06
C ASN A 128 4.90 1.48 27.62
N ASP A 129 3.59 1.56 27.33
CA ASP A 129 3.06 1.91 26.00
C ASP A 129 2.49 3.34 25.99
N TYR A 130 3.26 4.28 25.43
CA TYR A 130 2.94 5.71 25.38
C TYR A 130 2.28 6.08 24.04
N TRP A 131 1.01 6.51 24.04
CA TRP A 131 0.32 6.82 22.78
C TRP A 131 0.64 8.22 22.26
N PHE A 132 0.81 8.35 20.95
CA PHE A 132 1.00 9.63 20.28
C PHE A 132 0.10 9.68 19.05
N TYR A 133 -1.02 10.40 19.13
CA TYR A 133 -1.66 10.84 17.88
C TYR A 133 -0.72 11.83 17.19
N TYR A 134 -0.56 11.68 15.87
CA TYR A 134 -0.21 12.79 15.00
C TYR A 134 -1.11 12.84 13.79
N TYR A 135 -1.39 14.07 13.35
CA TYR A 135 -2.56 14.37 12.56
C TYR A 135 -2.19 14.98 11.19
N TYR A 136 -2.48 14.20 10.15
CA TYR A 136 -2.47 14.53 8.72
C TYR A 136 -1.11 14.82 8.04
N ASP A 137 -1.03 14.42 6.77
CA ASP A 137 -0.77 15.30 5.62
C ASP A 137 -1.51 14.69 4.41
N TYR A 138 -2.08 15.49 3.51
CA TYR A 138 -2.96 15.02 2.43
C TYR A 138 -2.62 15.69 1.10
N ARG A 139 -1.94 14.96 0.20
CA ARG A 139 -1.58 15.44 -1.14
C ARG A 139 -1.80 14.40 -2.24
N PRO A 140 -1.99 14.82 -3.50
CA PRO A 140 -2.40 13.92 -4.60
C PRO A 140 -1.28 12.97 -5.08
N THR A 141 -1.67 11.99 -5.88
CA THR A 141 -0.80 10.92 -6.42
C THR A 141 -0.36 11.20 -7.86
N ASP A 142 0.77 10.63 -8.26
CA ASP A 142 1.06 10.24 -9.65
C ASP A 142 1.69 8.82 -9.66
N PRO A 143 1.49 7.94 -10.67
CA PRO A 143 1.70 6.49 -10.50
C PRO A 143 2.68 5.84 -11.51
N TYR A 144 3.68 5.04 -11.08
CA TYR A 144 4.35 4.05 -11.98
C TYR A 144 4.85 2.76 -11.28
N GLU A 145 4.80 1.67 -12.07
CA GLU A 145 5.55 0.40 -11.97
C GLU A 145 5.25 -0.60 -10.83
N LYS A 146 5.77 -1.83 -10.99
CA LYS A 146 5.16 -3.09 -10.50
C LYS A 146 6.18 -4.13 -10.02
N HIS A 147 6.02 -4.60 -8.77
CA HIS A 147 6.45 -5.92 -8.24
C HIS A 147 7.99 -6.21 -8.32
N TYR A 148 8.61 -7.31 -7.83
CA TYR A 148 8.20 -8.52 -7.07
C TYR A 148 9.11 -8.72 -5.81
N TYR A 149 9.04 -9.87 -5.13
CA TYR A 149 9.57 -10.12 -3.76
C TYR A 149 10.90 -10.90 -3.69
N SER A 150 11.72 -10.61 -2.66
CA SER A 150 12.53 -11.60 -1.90
C SER A 150 12.93 -11.04 -0.51
N ILE A 151 13.33 -11.92 0.43
CA ILE A 151 13.55 -11.61 1.86
C ILE A 151 14.77 -12.40 2.38
N ILE A 152 15.71 -11.76 3.09
CA ILE A 152 16.69 -12.43 3.98
C ILE A 152 16.97 -11.59 5.22
N THR A 153 17.04 -12.23 6.40
CA THR A 153 17.19 -11.60 7.72
C THR A 153 17.99 -12.51 8.68
N PRO A 154 19.14 -12.07 9.25
CA PRO A 154 19.98 -12.91 10.12
C PRO A 154 19.50 -12.94 11.59
N ASN A 155 19.83 -14.00 12.32
CA ASN A 155 19.68 -14.08 13.79
C ASN A 155 20.74 -15.01 14.42
N PHE A 156 21.08 -14.77 15.69
CA PHE A 156 22.03 -15.55 16.51
C PHE A 156 21.31 -16.28 17.66
N THR A 157 22.04 -16.98 18.55
CA THR A 157 21.50 -17.46 19.85
C THR A 157 22.61 -17.46 20.90
N ILE A 158 22.27 -17.22 22.17
CA ILE A 158 23.21 -16.91 23.27
C ILE A 158 23.33 -18.08 24.27
N THR A 159 24.53 -18.26 24.83
CA THR A 159 24.76 -18.80 26.19
C THR A 159 25.49 -17.71 27.00
N GLY A 160 24.98 -17.35 28.17
CA GLY A 160 25.27 -16.04 28.78
C GLY A 160 26.13 -16.05 30.05
N GLY A 161 26.58 -14.85 30.44
CA GLY A 161 27.31 -14.59 31.69
C GLY A 161 28.02 -13.23 31.66
N GLY A 162 27.38 -12.19 32.20
CA GLY A 162 27.88 -10.81 32.21
C GLY A 162 27.28 -9.93 31.11
N THR A 163 26.74 -8.77 31.48
CA THR A 163 25.99 -7.89 30.57
C THR A 163 26.88 -6.86 29.89
N THR A 164 27.62 -7.29 28.86
CA THR A 164 28.02 -6.37 27.80
C THR A 164 26.77 -5.92 27.02
N PRO A 165 26.70 -4.66 26.55
CA PRO A 165 25.64 -4.26 25.63
C PRO A 165 25.84 -5.01 24.31
N VAL A 166 24.77 -5.61 23.79
CA VAL A 166 24.73 -6.37 22.54
C VAL A 166 23.76 -5.72 21.56
N PRO A 167 23.90 -5.96 20.23
CA PRO A 167 22.91 -5.51 19.25
C PRO A 167 21.50 -6.00 19.63
N PRO A 168 20.44 -5.23 19.34
CA PRO A 168 19.10 -5.60 19.79
C PRO A 168 18.59 -6.86 19.08
N SER A 169 17.65 -7.58 19.70
CA SER A 169 16.98 -8.69 19.01
C SER A 169 16.07 -8.17 17.88
N MET A 170 15.79 -9.01 16.89
CA MET A 170 14.81 -8.72 15.83
C MET A 170 13.47 -8.24 16.43
N PRO A 171 12.86 -7.13 15.95
CA PRO A 171 11.54 -6.71 16.38
C PRO A 171 10.50 -7.81 16.22
N THR A 172 9.51 -7.82 17.11
CA THR A 172 8.44 -8.82 17.12
C THR A 172 7.10 -8.14 16.96
N GLY A 173 6.01 -8.89 16.69
CA GLY A 173 4.67 -8.30 16.58
C GLY A 173 4.48 -7.34 15.40
N PHE A 174 5.36 -7.35 14.40
CA PHE A 174 5.31 -6.40 13.29
C PHE A 174 4.05 -6.57 12.42
N LEU A 175 3.34 -5.46 12.21
CA LEU A 175 2.08 -5.35 11.47
C LEU A 175 2.13 -4.18 10.49
N ALA A 176 1.40 -4.32 9.38
CA ALA A 176 1.12 -3.24 8.44
C ALA A 176 -0.41 -3.12 8.28
N THR A 177 -0.98 -2.06 8.86
CA THR A 177 -2.41 -1.82 9.02
C THR A 177 -2.83 -0.63 8.16
N VAL A 178 -3.71 -0.86 7.20
CA VAL A 178 -4.23 0.17 6.30
C VAL A 178 -5.11 1.14 7.10
N LEU A 179 -4.78 2.43 7.02
CA LEU A 179 -5.61 3.50 7.58
C LEU A 179 -6.49 4.16 6.51
N SER A 180 -6.02 4.20 5.25
CA SER A 180 -6.75 4.83 4.15
C SER A 180 -6.28 4.35 2.77
N GLY A 181 -6.90 4.89 1.72
CA GLY A 181 -6.46 4.72 0.34
C GLY A 181 -5.07 5.27 0.04
N SER A 182 -4.47 6.03 0.96
CA SER A 182 -3.13 6.61 0.81
C SER A 182 -2.26 6.53 2.07
N SER A 183 -2.60 5.69 3.05
CA SER A 183 -1.77 5.51 4.25
C SER A 183 -1.88 4.14 4.94
N ILE A 184 -0.75 3.70 5.49
CA ILE A 184 -0.55 2.43 6.23
C ILE A 184 0.20 2.75 7.52
N SER A 185 -0.38 2.37 8.66
CA SER A 185 0.31 2.34 9.95
C SER A 185 1.14 1.07 10.07
N LEU A 186 2.41 1.23 10.41
CA LEU A 186 3.29 0.17 10.86
C LEU A 186 3.35 0.17 12.38
N SER A 187 3.32 -1.01 13.00
CA SER A 187 3.45 -1.17 14.46
C SER A 187 4.16 -2.48 14.80
N TRP A 188 4.84 -2.52 15.94
CA TRP A 188 5.61 -3.66 16.43
C TRP A 188 5.72 -3.63 17.95
N ASN A 189 6.25 -4.70 18.53
CA ASN A 189 6.61 -4.77 19.95
C ASN A 189 7.96 -4.10 20.19
N SER A 190 8.13 -3.47 21.35
CA SER A 190 9.43 -2.95 21.77
C SER A 190 10.48 -4.06 21.93
N VAL A 191 11.74 -3.71 21.78
CA VAL A 191 12.91 -4.59 21.89
C VAL A 191 13.79 -4.09 23.04
N ILE A 192 14.07 -4.99 24.00
CA ILE A 192 14.96 -4.68 25.12
C ILE A 192 16.36 -4.35 24.59
N GLY A 193 16.86 -3.17 24.95
CA GLY A 193 18.17 -2.68 24.51
C GLY A 193 18.17 -1.99 23.15
N ALA A 194 17.02 -1.78 22.48
CA ALA A 194 16.93 -0.92 21.31
C ALA A 194 16.84 0.57 21.70
N GLU A 195 17.57 1.41 20.98
CA GLU A 195 17.53 2.88 21.07
C GLU A 195 16.63 3.47 19.96
N SER A 196 16.51 2.77 18.82
CA SER A 196 15.58 3.11 17.73
C SER A 196 15.26 1.91 16.82
N TYR A 197 14.40 2.12 15.83
CA TYR A 197 14.01 1.15 14.81
C TYR A 197 14.11 1.79 13.43
N ASP A 198 14.81 1.14 12.51
CA ASP A 198 14.88 1.56 11.11
C ASP A 198 13.83 0.82 10.29
N ILE A 199 13.14 1.59 9.45
CA ILE A 199 11.98 1.16 8.66
C ILE A 199 12.35 1.19 7.19
N TYR A 200 12.03 0.10 6.51
CA TYR A 200 12.36 -0.10 5.10
C TYR A 200 11.17 -0.63 4.31
N THR A 201 11.17 -0.38 3.00
CA THR A 201 10.41 -1.23 2.07
C THR A 201 11.00 -2.64 2.07
N CYS A 202 10.22 -3.63 1.66
CA CYS A 202 10.72 -4.99 1.51
C CYS A 202 11.87 -5.10 0.50
N GLY A 203 11.87 -4.27 -0.55
CA GLY A 203 12.98 -4.11 -1.49
C GLY A 203 14.24 -3.46 -0.91
N GLY A 204 14.25 -3.06 0.37
CA GLY A 204 15.43 -2.53 1.05
C GLY A 204 15.64 -1.01 0.92
N SER A 205 14.65 -0.27 0.42
CA SER A 205 14.66 1.21 0.47
C SER A 205 14.41 1.65 1.91
N PHE A 206 15.34 2.38 2.54
CA PHE A 206 15.11 3.02 3.83
C PHE A 206 14.00 4.07 3.71
N ILE A 207 13.14 4.15 4.73
CA ILE A 207 12.01 5.08 4.80
C ILE A 207 12.23 6.09 5.92
N THR A 208 12.55 5.62 7.13
CA THR A 208 12.88 6.46 8.29
C THR A 208 13.49 5.63 9.42
N SER A 209 14.07 6.28 10.43
CA SER A 209 14.31 5.72 11.76
C SER A 209 13.33 6.35 12.76
N VAL A 210 12.81 5.57 13.71
CA VAL A 210 11.96 6.06 14.80
C VAL A 210 12.40 5.49 16.15
N SER A 211 12.29 6.27 17.22
CA SER A 211 12.46 5.78 18.60
C SER A 211 11.27 4.96 19.11
N ASN A 212 10.13 5.05 18.42
CA ASN A 212 8.84 4.54 18.88
C ASN A 212 8.55 3.15 18.27
N ASN A 213 7.59 2.44 18.84
CA ASN A 213 7.15 1.10 18.40
C ASN A 213 6.13 1.13 17.23
N SER A 214 5.96 2.28 16.56
CA SER A 214 5.06 2.45 15.42
C SER A 214 5.44 3.65 14.53
N TYR A 215 4.95 3.65 13.30
CA TYR A 215 5.15 4.70 12.30
C TYR A 215 4.09 4.63 11.18
N THR A 216 3.44 5.74 10.84
CA THR A 216 2.47 5.77 9.73
C THR A 216 3.11 6.31 8.46
N ILE A 217 2.99 5.52 7.39
CA ILE A 217 3.45 5.86 6.04
C ILE A 217 2.26 6.44 5.26
N THR A 218 2.47 7.60 4.63
CA THR A 218 1.44 8.39 3.92
C THR A 218 1.90 8.73 2.51
N GLY A 219 0.96 9.15 1.64
CA GLY A 219 1.26 9.47 0.24
C GLY A 219 1.32 8.23 -0.66
N LEU A 220 0.60 7.18 -0.26
CA LEU A 220 0.53 5.90 -0.95
C LEU A 220 -0.62 5.87 -1.97
N SER A 221 -0.59 4.93 -2.92
CA SER A 221 -1.55 4.83 -4.03
C SER A 221 -2.71 3.89 -3.70
N LEU A 222 -3.93 4.25 -4.09
CA LEU A 222 -5.13 3.45 -3.83
C LEU A 222 -5.06 2.07 -4.51
N ASN A 223 -5.56 1.05 -3.82
CA ASN A 223 -5.55 -0.37 -4.19
C ASN A 223 -4.15 -0.96 -4.46
N THR A 224 -3.08 -0.33 -3.98
CA THR A 224 -1.71 -0.79 -4.17
C THR A 224 -1.20 -1.57 -2.95
N THR A 225 -0.58 -2.73 -3.18
CA THR A 225 0.08 -3.49 -2.11
C THR A 225 1.41 -2.84 -1.75
N TYR A 226 1.57 -2.41 -0.50
CA TYR A 226 2.86 -1.97 0.02
C TYR A 226 3.39 -2.96 1.04
N SER A 227 4.68 -3.26 0.94
CA SER A 227 5.37 -4.27 1.72
C SER A 227 6.54 -3.64 2.45
N TYR A 228 6.54 -3.75 3.78
CA TYR A 228 7.52 -3.13 4.66
C TYR A 228 8.22 -4.16 5.55
N LYS A 229 9.38 -3.79 6.10
CA LYS A 229 10.14 -4.54 7.10
C LYS A 229 10.92 -3.57 7.99
N ILE A 230 11.19 -3.94 9.23
CA ILE A 230 11.89 -3.09 10.20
C ILE A 230 13.03 -3.84 10.88
N LEU A 231 14.04 -3.13 11.38
CA LEU A 231 15.03 -3.68 12.32
C LEU A 231 15.18 -2.75 13.53
N ALA A 232 15.65 -3.27 14.65
CA ALA A 232 16.01 -2.50 15.84
C ALA A 232 17.49 -2.11 15.81
N LYS A 233 17.84 -0.94 16.34
CA LYS A 233 19.22 -0.44 16.47
C LYS A 233 19.55 0.00 17.88
N ASN A 234 20.82 -0.09 18.23
CA ASN A 234 21.43 0.62 19.34
C ASN A 234 22.89 1.00 19.02
N SER A 235 23.53 1.67 19.97
CA SER A 235 24.94 2.08 19.96
C SER A 235 25.97 0.96 19.73
N VAL A 236 25.57 -0.31 19.77
CA VAL A 236 26.44 -1.49 19.50
C VAL A 236 26.13 -2.14 18.14
N GLY A 237 24.90 -2.06 17.63
CA GLY A 237 24.59 -2.61 16.32
C GLY A 237 23.11 -2.63 15.93
N SER A 238 22.82 -3.39 14.89
CA SER A 238 21.47 -3.59 14.33
C SER A 238 21.02 -5.04 14.47
N SER A 239 19.72 -5.25 14.68
CA SER A 239 19.11 -6.57 14.59
C SER A 239 19.00 -7.05 13.14
N GLY A 240 18.62 -8.32 12.94
CA GLY A 240 17.98 -8.72 11.67
C GLY A 240 16.65 -7.98 11.48
N PHE A 241 16.19 -7.84 10.23
CA PHE A 241 14.85 -7.30 9.98
C PHE A 241 13.76 -8.29 10.38
N THR A 242 12.54 -7.79 10.55
CA THR A 242 11.31 -8.57 10.54
C THR A 242 11.03 -9.19 9.16
N ASP A 243 10.13 -10.18 9.14
CA ASP A 243 9.42 -10.55 7.93
C ASP A 243 8.72 -9.35 7.28
N CYS A 244 8.50 -9.49 5.97
CA CYS A 244 7.73 -8.55 5.18
C CYS A 244 6.25 -8.55 5.54
N LYS A 245 5.72 -7.39 5.91
CA LYS A 245 4.26 -7.16 6.01
C LYS A 245 3.77 -6.37 4.82
N SER A 246 3.14 -7.09 3.90
CA SER A 246 2.35 -6.59 2.78
C SER A 246 0.95 -6.22 3.23
N THR A 247 0.42 -5.09 2.78
CA THR A 247 -0.98 -4.71 2.99
C THR A 247 -1.46 -3.75 1.88
N ILE A 248 -2.75 -3.75 1.53
CA ILE A 248 -3.29 -2.96 0.40
C ILE A 248 -3.97 -1.69 0.89
N THR A 249 -3.42 -0.53 0.56
CA THR A 249 -4.09 0.76 0.76
C THR A 249 -5.47 0.76 0.10
N THR A 250 -6.51 0.90 0.90
CA THR A 250 -7.92 0.85 0.47
C THR A 250 -8.66 2.02 1.10
N ASP A 251 -9.53 2.66 0.33
CA ASP A 251 -10.15 3.95 0.68
C ASP A 251 -10.74 3.96 2.11
N ALA A 252 -10.60 5.09 2.82
CA ALA A 252 -10.94 5.19 4.24
C ALA A 252 -12.45 5.08 4.54
N TYR A 253 -13.28 5.05 3.50
CA TYR A 253 -14.67 4.60 3.62
C TYR A 253 -14.73 3.11 3.96
N PRO A 254 -15.54 2.70 4.97
CA PRO A 254 -15.89 1.30 5.16
C PRO A 254 -16.83 0.84 4.03
N ARG A 255 -16.28 0.62 2.82
CA ARG A 255 -17.00 -0.06 1.75
C ARG A 255 -17.35 -1.47 2.22
N THR A 256 -18.65 -1.70 2.32
CA THR A 256 -19.33 -3.00 2.34
C THR A 256 -18.58 -4.02 1.48
N GLY A 257 -18.41 -5.24 2.00
CA GLY A 257 -17.53 -6.25 1.42
C GLY A 257 -17.82 -6.62 -0.05
N LEU A 258 -16.75 -7.07 -0.72
CA LEU A 258 -16.74 -7.85 -1.96
C LEU A 258 -17.81 -7.47 -3.00
N GLN A 259 -17.56 -6.37 -3.71
CA GLN A 259 -18.00 -6.30 -5.10
C GLN A 259 -17.11 -7.22 -5.94
N ALA A 260 -17.73 -8.10 -6.72
CA ALA A 260 -17.02 -8.99 -7.63
C ALA A 260 -16.24 -8.17 -8.68
N SER A 261 -15.08 -8.65 -9.07
CA SER A 261 -14.24 -7.99 -10.07
C SER A 261 -14.85 -8.09 -11.46
N GLU A 262 -15.42 -7.00 -11.96
CA GLU A 262 -15.72 -6.86 -13.39
C GLU A 262 -14.40 -6.84 -14.18
N SER A 263 -14.11 -7.97 -14.82
CA SER A 263 -12.92 -8.14 -15.67
C SER A 263 -12.98 -7.21 -16.88
N VAL A 264 -11.88 -6.52 -17.15
CA VAL A 264 -11.70 -5.56 -18.24
C VAL A 264 -12.35 -6.02 -19.56
N ARG A 265 -13.40 -5.30 -19.97
CA ARG A 265 -13.81 -5.19 -21.38
C ARG A 265 -13.51 -3.78 -21.87
N THR A 266 -12.50 -3.64 -22.70
CA THR A 266 -12.19 -2.37 -23.37
C THR A 266 -13.12 -2.14 -24.56
N THR A 267 -14.37 -1.78 -24.29
CA THR A 267 -15.20 -1.05 -25.26
C THR A 267 -16.06 -0.01 -24.55
N ASN A 268 -15.58 1.23 -24.64
CA ASN A 268 -16.40 2.42 -24.83
C ASN A 268 -17.27 2.97 -23.67
N TRP A 269 -16.55 3.75 -22.84
CA TRP A 269 -16.99 4.93 -22.07
C TRP A 269 -17.58 4.71 -20.67
N ASN A 270 -16.67 4.46 -19.72
CA ASN A 270 -16.85 4.88 -18.32
C ASN A 270 -15.57 5.60 -17.85
N THR A 271 -15.50 6.91 -18.05
CA THR A 271 -14.36 7.75 -17.66
C THR A 271 -14.52 8.24 -16.22
N THR A 272 -14.23 7.34 -15.28
CA THR A 272 -14.40 7.60 -13.84
C THR A 272 -13.23 8.43 -13.30
N TYR A 273 -13.45 9.75 -13.16
CA TYR A 273 -12.64 10.69 -12.37
C TYR A 273 -11.15 10.83 -12.76
N SER A 274 -10.87 11.71 -13.73
CA SER A 274 -9.50 12.11 -14.10
C SER A 274 -9.07 13.50 -13.61
N ASN A 275 -9.61 14.00 -12.49
CA ASN A 275 -9.14 15.25 -11.86
C ASN A 275 -7.84 15.05 -11.04
N GLN A 276 -6.75 14.80 -11.76
CA GLN A 276 -5.38 15.05 -11.28
C GLN A 276 -4.69 15.83 -12.39
N TYR A 277 -4.36 17.09 -12.09
CA TYR A 277 -3.72 18.03 -12.99
C TYR A 277 -2.29 17.57 -13.26
N GLN A 278 -1.85 17.70 -14.52
CA GLN A 278 -0.58 17.21 -15.05
C GLN A 278 -0.35 15.72 -14.81
N LYS A 279 -0.86 14.91 -15.76
CA LYS A 279 -0.46 13.51 -15.90
C LYS A 279 0.70 13.44 -16.92
N PRO A 280 1.86 12.86 -16.57
CA PRO A 280 2.97 12.70 -17.50
C PRO A 280 2.60 11.81 -18.69
N CYS A 281 3.40 11.90 -19.75
CA CYS A 281 3.17 11.26 -21.04
C CYS A 281 3.25 9.71 -21.07
N SER A 282 2.71 8.95 -20.11
CA SER A 282 3.03 7.51 -20.02
C SER A 282 1.98 6.49 -19.52
N GLN A 283 0.84 6.83 -18.87
CA GLN A 283 -0.07 5.80 -18.29
C GLN A 283 -1.51 5.68 -18.82
N TYR A 284 -1.89 6.38 -19.90
CA TYR A 284 -3.00 5.90 -20.73
C TYR A 284 -2.55 5.88 -22.19
N GLU A 285 -2.56 4.69 -22.80
CA GLU A 285 -2.34 4.50 -24.25
C GLU A 285 -3.27 5.38 -25.10
N ARG A 286 -4.43 5.75 -24.54
CA ARG A 286 -5.46 6.60 -25.13
C ARG A 286 -5.21 8.11 -24.99
N TYR A 287 -4.36 8.59 -24.07
CA TYR A 287 -4.29 10.02 -23.73
C TYR A 287 -2.87 10.57 -23.51
N CYS A 288 -2.71 11.88 -23.72
CA CYS A 288 -1.47 12.63 -23.41
C CYS A 288 -1.77 14.09 -23.06
N GLY A 289 -0.95 14.72 -22.21
CA GLY A 289 -1.17 16.10 -21.78
C GLY A 289 -2.49 16.31 -21.05
N ASP A 290 -3.11 17.47 -21.29
CA ASP A 290 -4.31 17.95 -20.61
C ASP A 290 -5.53 17.82 -21.57
N PRO A 291 -6.27 16.70 -21.49
CA PRO A 291 -5.79 15.53 -22.24
C PRO A 291 -6.25 15.46 -23.69
N VAL A 292 -5.30 15.18 -24.58
CA VAL A 292 -5.49 14.90 -26.00
C VAL A 292 -5.60 13.39 -26.22
N GLU A 293 -6.63 12.94 -26.92
CA GLU A 293 -6.84 11.54 -27.29
C GLU A 293 -5.87 11.14 -28.41
N THR A 294 -5.03 10.14 -28.14
CA THR A 294 -3.87 9.77 -28.99
C THR A 294 -4.26 9.17 -30.33
N SER A 295 -5.48 8.63 -30.48
CA SER A 295 -5.97 8.03 -31.73
C SER A 295 -6.67 9.03 -32.65
N THR A 296 -7.17 10.15 -32.13
CA THR A 296 -7.99 11.12 -32.88
C THR A 296 -7.37 12.52 -32.95
N GLY A 297 -6.62 12.92 -31.92
CA GLY A 297 -6.12 14.28 -31.74
C GLY A 297 -7.12 15.27 -31.15
N ALA A 298 -8.29 14.79 -30.68
CA ALA A 298 -9.25 15.61 -29.94
C ALA A 298 -8.75 15.91 -28.52
N GLN A 299 -8.93 17.13 -28.02
CA GLN A 299 -8.94 17.37 -26.58
C GLN A 299 -10.21 16.76 -25.99
N ILE A 300 -10.09 15.93 -24.96
CA ILE A 300 -11.20 15.36 -24.20
C ILE A 300 -11.07 15.83 -22.75
N LEU A 301 -11.69 16.98 -22.44
CA LEU A 301 -11.71 17.49 -21.07
C LEU A 301 -12.90 16.91 -20.30
N GLU A 302 -12.69 16.58 -19.04
CA GLU A 302 -13.76 16.15 -18.13
C GLU A 302 -13.58 16.79 -16.74
N TYR A 303 -14.58 17.53 -16.29
CA TYR A 303 -14.58 18.21 -15.00
C TYR A 303 -15.72 17.68 -14.14
N SER A 304 -15.39 16.96 -13.06
CA SER A 304 -16.37 16.67 -12.00
C SER A 304 -16.51 17.88 -11.09
N LEU A 305 -17.71 18.45 -11.04
CA LEU A 305 -17.97 19.79 -10.49
C LEU A 305 -18.95 19.79 -9.31
N LEU A 306 -19.89 18.85 -9.22
CA LEU A 306 -20.79 18.77 -8.06
C LEU A 306 -21.27 17.34 -7.82
N THR A 307 -20.91 16.75 -6.69
CA THR A 307 -21.28 15.36 -6.36
C THR A 307 -22.13 15.27 -5.10
N VAL A 308 -23.14 14.39 -5.14
CA VAL A 308 -23.93 13.90 -4.01
C VAL A 308 -23.83 12.38 -3.92
N GLN A 309 -23.79 11.85 -2.70
CA GLN A 309 -23.64 10.42 -2.42
C GLN A 309 -25.00 9.81 -2.08
N GLY A 310 -25.47 8.86 -2.91
CA GLY A 310 -26.64 8.04 -2.66
C GLY A 310 -26.27 6.55 -2.68
N VAL A 311 -27.25 5.67 -2.88
CA VAL A 311 -26.97 4.27 -3.25
C VAL A 311 -26.25 4.18 -4.60
N ILE A 312 -26.58 5.12 -5.49
CA ILE A 312 -25.80 5.48 -6.67
C ILE A 312 -25.39 6.96 -6.50
N PRO A 313 -24.10 7.33 -6.55
CA PRO A 313 -23.70 8.73 -6.47
C PRO A 313 -24.12 9.48 -7.74
N ILE A 314 -24.64 10.70 -7.59
CA ILE A 314 -24.94 11.58 -8.71
C ILE A 314 -23.84 12.64 -8.78
N SER A 315 -23.09 12.64 -9.88
CA SER A 315 -22.05 13.64 -10.15
C SER A 315 -22.47 14.49 -11.34
N PHE A 316 -22.37 15.82 -11.22
CA PHE A 316 -22.34 16.72 -12.35
C PHE A 316 -20.91 16.77 -12.90
N ASN A 317 -20.72 16.13 -14.05
CA ASN A 317 -19.48 16.07 -14.80
C ASN A 317 -19.70 16.83 -16.12
N LEU A 318 -19.06 17.99 -16.30
CA LEU A 318 -18.96 18.60 -17.63
C LEU A 318 -17.92 17.85 -18.45
N ALA A 319 -18.16 17.72 -19.76
CA ALA A 319 -17.25 17.04 -20.68
C ALA A 319 -17.19 17.73 -22.05
N TYR A 320 -16.05 17.68 -22.72
CA TYR A 320 -15.79 18.39 -23.97
C TYR A 320 -15.08 17.50 -24.99
N ASN A 321 -15.27 17.79 -26.28
CA ASN A 321 -14.53 17.16 -27.38
C ASN A 321 -14.19 18.19 -28.47
N SER A 322 -12.91 18.48 -28.69
CA SER A 322 -12.51 19.52 -29.67
C SER A 322 -12.74 19.16 -31.15
N LEU A 323 -12.98 17.89 -31.49
CA LEU A 323 -13.29 17.45 -32.86
C LEU A 323 -14.79 17.32 -33.12
N VAL A 324 -15.64 17.38 -32.10
CA VAL A 324 -17.10 17.32 -32.29
C VAL A 324 -17.76 18.52 -31.62
N LEU A 325 -17.96 19.56 -32.42
CA LEU A 325 -18.38 20.90 -31.98
C LEU A 325 -19.88 21.16 -32.18
N ASP A 326 -20.69 20.11 -32.18
CA ASP A 326 -22.15 20.25 -32.15
C ASP A 326 -22.59 21.01 -30.90
N GLU A 327 -23.73 21.69 -31.01
CA GLU A 327 -24.26 22.53 -29.96
C GLU A 327 -25.34 21.83 -29.14
N GLY A 328 -25.34 22.07 -27.84
CA GLY A 328 -26.43 21.69 -26.96
C GLY A 328 -26.41 22.45 -25.64
N PRO A 329 -27.06 21.92 -24.59
CA PRO A 329 -27.36 22.75 -23.42
C PRO A 329 -26.14 23.16 -22.59
N ALA A 330 -25.00 22.47 -22.67
CA ALA A 330 -23.77 22.91 -22.00
C ALA A 330 -22.90 23.86 -22.85
N GLY A 331 -23.37 24.29 -24.04
CA GLY A 331 -22.62 25.10 -25.00
C GLY A 331 -22.06 24.30 -26.17
N LYS A 332 -21.36 24.97 -27.06
CA LYS A 332 -20.75 24.36 -28.26
C LYS A 332 -19.59 23.41 -27.91
N GLY A 333 -19.63 22.18 -28.41
CA GLY A 333 -18.61 21.15 -28.10
C GLY A 333 -18.65 20.55 -26.69
N TRP A 334 -19.53 21.07 -25.82
CA TRP A 334 -19.68 20.63 -24.43
C TRP A 334 -20.93 19.78 -24.23
N GLY A 335 -20.76 18.67 -23.54
CA GLY A 335 -21.83 17.88 -22.94
C GLY A 335 -21.72 17.88 -21.42
N PHE A 336 -22.68 17.23 -20.77
CA PHE A 336 -22.60 16.91 -19.35
C PHE A 336 -23.10 15.49 -19.11
N ASN A 337 -22.54 14.84 -18.09
CA ASN A 337 -22.93 13.54 -17.57
C ASN A 337 -23.13 12.50 -18.70
N TYR A 338 -22.03 11.95 -19.23
CA TYR A 338 -22.10 10.94 -20.31
C TYR A 338 -23.14 9.85 -20.02
N GLY A 339 -24.05 9.63 -20.95
CA GLY A 339 -25.18 8.70 -20.80
C GLY A 339 -26.42 9.29 -20.13
N PHE A 340 -26.31 10.25 -19.21
CA PHE A 340 -27.48 10.88 -18.57
C PHE A 340 -28.19 11.87 -19.51
N GLY A 341 -27.45 12.45 -20.47
CA GLY A 341 -28.01 13.22 -21.58
C GLY A 341 -28.61 12.37 -22.71
N ALA A 342 -28.77 11.04 -22.51
CA ALA A 342 -29.13 10.15 -23.59
C ALA A 342 -30.56 10.35 -24.12
N ARG A 343 -30.72 10.18 -25.44
CA ARG A 343 -32.01 10.23 -26.12
C ARG A 343 -32.05 9.33 -27.36
N ILE A 344 -33.24 8.95 -27.76
CA ILE A 344 -33.52 8.17 -28.97
C ILE A 344 -34.09 9.06 -30.07
N GLU A 345 -33.61 8.84 -31.29
CA GLU A 345 -34.12 9.40 -32.54
C GLU A 345 -34.43 8.23 -33.49
N GLU A 346 -35.66 8.16 -34.01
CA GLU A 346 -36.00 7.21 -35.09
C GLU A 346 -35.70 7.85 -36.45
N ILE A 347 -34.99 7.13 -37.31
CA ILE A 347 -34.51 7.62 -38.60
C ILE A 347 -35.30 6.99 -39.75
N ALA A 348 -35.52 7.76 -40.82
CA ALA A 348 -36.13 7.27 -42.05
C ALA A 348 -35.42 6.00 -42.57
N GLY A 349 -36.20 4.95 -42.83
CA GLY A 349 -35.71 3.59 -43.06
C GLY A 349 -35.89 2.63 -41.88
N GLY A 350 -36.24 3.14 -40.69
CA GLY A 350 -36.59 2.32 -39.52
C GLY A 350 -35.43 1.95 -38.61
N ASP A 351 -34.29 2.63 -38.72
CA ASP A 351 -33.19 2.55 -37.75
C ASP A 351 -33.44 3.46 -36.55
N ILE A 352 -32.82 3.14 -35.41
CA ILE A 352 -32.76 4.04 -34.25
C ILE A 352 -31.34 4.55 -34.05
N LYS A 353 -31.20 5.84 -33.74
CA LYS A 353 -29.95 6.46 -33.29
C LYS A 353 -30.06 6.77 -31.80
N VAL A 354 -29.26 6.06 -31.00
CA VAL A 354 -29.10 6.36 -29.57
C VAL A 354 -28.03 7.44 -29.46
N HIS A 355 -28.45 8.63 -29.08
CA HIS A 355 -27.56 9.74 -28.76
C HIS A 355 -27.15 9.64 -27.29
N TRP A 356 -25.86 9.78 -27.01
CA TRP A 356 -25.28 9.78 -25.66
C TRP A 356 -24.99 11.21 -25.15
N SER A 357 -24.83 12.14 -26.08
CA SER A 357 -24.78 13.59 -25.90
C SER A 357 -25.39 14.24 -27.16
N ASN A 358 -25.16 15.52 -27.46
CA ASN A 358 -25.50 16.06 -28.80
C ASN A 358 -24.47 15.62 -29.86
N ASN A 359 -23.27 15.30 -29.39
CA ASN A 359 -22.00 15.21 -30.13
C ASN A 359 -21.50 13.74 -30.23
N ARG A 360 -22.27 12.78 -29.70
CA ARG A 360 -21.96 11.34 -29.77
C ARG A 360 -23.26 10.55 -29.86
N SER A 361 -23.31 9.63 -30.80
CA SER A 361 -24.43 8.70 -30.99
C SER A 361 -23.94 7.39 -31.60
N ASN A 362 -24.70 6.31 -31.43
CA ASN A 362 -24.51 5.05 -32.13
C ASN A 362 -25.83 4.60 -32.79
N ARG A 363 -25.75 3.95 -33.96
CA ARG A 363 -26.89 3.48 -34.77
C ARG A 363 -27.24 2.04 -34.41
N PHE A 364 -28.52 1.75 -34.29
CA PHE A 364 -29.10 0.45 -33.98
C PHE A 364 -30.08 0.07 -35.10
N ASN A 365 -29.81 -1.06 -35.77
CA ASN A 365 -30.56 -1.53 -36.92
C ASN A 365 -31.63 -2.56 -36.52
N PRO A 366 -32.85 -2.50 -37.10
CA PRO A 366 -33.95 -3.37 -36.72
C PRO A 366 -33.68 -4.83 -37.09
N GLN A 367 -33.98 -5.73 -36.15
CA GLN A 367 -33.88 -7.19 -36.30
C GLN A 367 -35.28 -7.86 -36.38
N GLY A 368 -36.33 -7.04 -36.53
CA GLY A 368 -37.73 -7.47 -36.41
C GLY A 368 -38.27 -7.43 -34.97
N SER A 369 -39.59 -7.54 -34.82
CA SER A 369 -40.29 -7.62 -33.54
C SER A 369 -39.91 -6.55 -32.49
N GLY A 370 -39.59 -5.34 -32.93
CA GLY A 370 -39.18 -4.22 -32.07
C GLY A 370 -37.77 -4.36 -31.46
N ILE A 371 -36.98 -5.34 -31.87
CA ILE A 371 -35.59 -5.52 -31.41
C ILE A 371 -34.62 -4.83 -32.37
N TYR A 372 -33.59 -4.17 -31.84
CA TYR A 372 -32.54 -3.50 -32.60
C TYR A 372 -31.16 -3.80 -32.01
N THR A 373 -30.15 -3.88 -32.86
CA THR A 373 -28.75 -4.17 -32.52
C THR A 373 -27.81 -3.32 -33.37
N SER A 374 -26.61 -3.00 -32.88
CA SER A 374 -25.64 -2.24 -33.67
C SER A 374 -24.63 -3.13 -34.40
N VAL A 375 -24.19 -2.69 -35.58
CA VAL A 375 -22.97 -3.20 -36.23
C VAL A 375 -21.70 -2.52 -35.71
N GLU A 376 -21.82 -1.37 -35.05
CA GLU A 376 -20.68 -0.58 -34.57
C GLU A 376 -20.00 -1.26 -33.38
N THR A 377 -18.67 -1.43 -33.46
CA THR A 377 -17.83 -2.06 -32.41
C THR A 377 -18.10 -1.50 -31.01
N ALA A 378 -18.43 -0.21 -30.93
CA ALA A 378 -18.73 0.51 -29.70
C ALA A 378 -19.92 -0.03 -28.88
N CYS A 379 -20.89 -0.68 -29.53
CA CYS A 379 -22.17 -1.08 -28.91
C CYS A 379 -22.75 -2.36 -29.54
N ARG A 380 -21.91 -3.15 -30.23
CA ARG A 380 -22.29 -4.39 -30.95
C ARG A 380 -22.95 -5.44 -30.05
N TYR A 381 -22.74 -5.35 -28.74
CA TYR A 381 -23.28 -6.27 -27.74
C TYR A 381 -24.48 -5.70 -26.98
N ASP A 382 -24.86 -4.45 -27.24
CA ASP A 382 -25.97 -3.78 -26.59
C ASP A 382 -27.26 -4.11 -27.34
N LYS A 383 -28.35 -4.33 -26.59
CA LYS A 383 -29.66 -4.68 -27.13
C LYS A 383 -30.66 -3.58 -26.85
N LEU A 384 -31.17 -2.96 -27.91
CA LEU A 384 -32.27 -2.01 -27.85
C LEU A 384 -33.59 -2.72 -28.17
N VAL A 385 -34.64 -2.37 -27.44
CA VAL A 385 -36.01 -2.85 -27.66
C VAL A 385 -36.97 -1.66 -27.65
N LYS A 386 -37.84 -1.56 -28.66
CA LYS A 386 -39.02 -0.70 -28.65
C LYS A 386 -40.19 -1.50 -28.08
N ASN A 387 -40.75 -1.02 -26.98
CA ASN A 387 -41.82 -1.68 -26.23
C ASN A 387 -43.20 -1.36 -26.87
N THR A 388 -44.22 -2.14 -26.54
CA THR A 388 -45.58 -2.01 -27.13
C THR A 388 -46.34 -0.75 -26.70
N ASP A 389 -45.93 -0.10 -25.61
CA ASP A 389 -46.39 1.22 -25.15
C ASP A 389 -45.66 2.40 -25.83
N GLY A 390 -44.75 2.09 -26.77
CA GLY A 390 -43.93 3.07 -27.48
C GLY A 390 -42.69 3.54 -26.70
N THR A 391 -42.48 3.08 -25.46
CA THR A 391 -41.22 3.33 -24.72
C THR A 391 -40.07 2.49 -25.28
N TYR A 392 -38.84 2.75 -24.85
CA TYR A 392 -37.66 2.00 -25.29
C TYR A 392 -36.81 1.52 -24.11
N THR A 393 -36.22 0.35 -24.26
CA THR A 393 -35.29 -0.25 -23.29
C THR A 393 -33.98 -0.59 -23.98
N LEU A 394 -32.88 0.09 -23.63
CA LEU A 394 -31.53 -0.27 -24.04
C LEU A 394 -30.85 -1.01 -22.88
N THR A 395 -30.46 -2.26 -23.13
CA THR A 395 -29.64 -3.06 -22.20
C THR A 395 -28.23 -3.15 -22.75
N MET A 396 -27.28 -2.60 -22.01
CA MET A 396 -25.86 -2.60 -22.36
C MET A 396 -25.21 -3.99 -22.12
N GLN A 397 -24.00 -4.20 -22.65
CA GLN A 397 -23.23 -5.44 -22.48
C GLN A 397 -23.04 -5.82 -20.99
N ASP A 398 -22.76 -4.83 -20.13
CA ASP A 398 -22.61 -4.91 -18.66
C ASP A 398 -23.94 -5.08 -17.89
N LYS A 399 -25.07 -5.08 -18.60
CA LYS A 399 -26.46 -5.10 -18.09
C LYS A 399 -26.89 -3.82 -17.36
N THR A 400 -26.19 -2.71 -17.53
CA THR A 400 -26.75 -1.38 -17.29
C THR A 400 -27.93 -1.15 -18.24
N VAL A 401 -29.06 -0.65 -17.71
CA VAL A 401 -30.30 -0.46 -18.47
C VAL A 401 -30.69 1.02 -18.51
N TYR A 402 -30.85 1.55 -19.72
CA TYR A 402 -31.41 2.87 -20.00
C TYR A 402 -32.85 2.69 -20.49
N LYS A 403 -33.83 3.30 -19.81
CA LYS A 403 -35.24 3.33 -20.26
C LYS A 403 -35.60 4.72 -20.77
N PHE A 404 -36.20 4.79 -21.95
CA PHE A 404 -36.63 6.03 -22.58
C PHE A 404 -38.16 6.06 -22.71
N ASN A 405 -38.76 7.23 -22.51
CA ASN A 405 -40.19 7.41 -22.78
C ASN A 405 -40.49 7.37 -24.29
N SER A 406 -41.77 7.44 -24.67
CA SER A 406 -42.21 7.44 -26.07
C SER A 406 -41.77 8.66 -26.89
N ALA A 407 -41.34 9.74 -26.22
CA ALA A 407 -40.68 10.89 -26.83
C ALA A 407 -39.14 10.76 -26.88
N GLY A 408 -38.61 9.56 -26.65
CA GLY A 408 -37.19 9.24 -26.74
C GLY A 408 -36.30 9.80 -25.63
N LYS A 409 -36.85 10.38 -24.54
CA LYS A 409 -36.08 10.94 -23.43
C LYS A 409 -35.77 9.87 -22.38
N LEU A 410 -34.52 9.78 -21.90
CA LEU A 410 -34.13 8.92 -20.79
C LEU A 410 -34.96 9.25 -19.54
N ILE A 411 -35.67 8.28 -18.95
CA ILE A 411 -36.47 8.47 -17.72
C ILE A 411 -35.91 7.68 -16.53
N GLU A 412 -35.20 6.58 -16.79
CA GLU A 412 -34.53 5.77 -15.77
C GLU A 412 -33.20 5.21 -16.30
N LEU A 413 -32.14 5.32 -15.50
CA LEU A 413 -30.87 4.60 -15.67
C LEU A 413 -30.70 3.65 -14.49
N ARG A 414 -30.53 2.35 -14.76
CA ARG A 414 -30.57 1.29 -13.74
C ARG A 414 -29.38 0.34 -13.84
N ASN A 415 -28.76 0.03 -12.70
CA ASN A 415 -27.62 -0.88 -12.61
C ASN A 415 -28.02 -2.36 -12.55
N THR A 416 -27.02 -3.25 -12.52
CA THR A 416 -27.15 -4.71 -12.46
C THR A 416 -28.02 -5.23 -11.31
N LYS A 417 -28.08 -4.51 -10.18
CA LYS A 417 -28.84 -4.85 -8.96
C LYS A 417 -30.24 -4.24 -8.91
N ASN A 418 -30.70 -3.65 -10.02
CA ASN A 418 -31.97 -2.92 -10.14
C ASN A 418 -32.06 -1.59 -9.38
N GLN A 419 -30.94 -1.05 -8.85
CA GLN A 419 -30.89 0.31 -8.29
C GLN A 419 -30.85 1.32 -9.45
N SER A 420 -31.52 2.47 -9.32
CA SER A 420 -31.62 3.43 -10.43
C SER A 420 -31.50 4.91 -10.07
N LEU A 421 -31.20 5.71 -11.10
CA LEU A 421 -31.38 7.16 -11.14
C LEU A 421 -32.61 7.46 -12.01
N THR A 422 -33.44 8.40 -11.56
CA THR A 422 -34.64 8.85 -12.28
C THR A 422 -34.49 10.29 -12.78
N PHE A 423 -35.07 10.57 -13.95
CA PHE A 423 -34.85 11.80 -14.71
C PHE A 423 -36.18 12.54 -14.93
N ALA A 424 -36.25 13.81 -14.54
CA ALA A 424 -37.43 14.65 -14.69
C ALA A 424 -37.17 15.83 -15.63
N TYR A 425 -38.15 16.15 -16.47
CA TYR A 425 -38.06 17.17 -17.52
C TYR A 425 -39.16 18.23 -17.35
N ASP A 426 -38.89 19.44 -17.85
CA ASP A 426 -39.92 20.47 -18.01
C ASP A 426 -40.82 20.22 -19.23
N ALA A 427 -41.87 21.03 -19.38
CA ALA A 427 -42.79 20.96 -20.53
C ALA A 427 -42.15 21.30 -21.89
N SER A 428 -40.92 21.83 -21.91
CA SER A 428 -40.11 22.02 -23.13
C SER A 428 -39.14 20.85 -23.40
N GLY A 429 -39.15 19.83 -22.55
CA GLY A 429 -38.30 18.64 -22.67
C GLY A 429 -36.84 18.86 -22.25
N LYS A 430 -36.54 19.89 -21.44
CA LYS A 430 -35.22 20.09 -20.81
C LYS A 430 -35.15 19.35 -19.48
N LEU A 431 -33.98 18.78 -19.15
CA LEU A 431 -33.79 18.03 -17.90
C LEU A 431 -33.74 19.01 -16.73
N ILE A 432 -34.67 18.91 -15.78
CA ILE A 432 -34.71 19.80 -14.60
C ILE A 432 -34.19 19.15 -13.33
N ARG A 433 -34.17 17.80 -13.24
CA ARG A 433 -33.72 17.08 -12.05
C ARG A 433 -33.30 15.64 -12.35
N ILE A 434 -32.26 15.18 -11.66
CA ILE A 434 -31.92 13.76 -11.50
C ILE A 434 -32.06 13.41 -10.02
N THR A 435 -32.66 12.27 -9.68
CA THR A 435 -32.82 11.80 -8.29
C THR A 435 -32.38 10.34 -8.15
N GLU A 436 -31.72 9.99 -7.04
CA GLU A 436 -31.49 8.61 -6.62
C GLU A 436 -32.60 8.25 -5.61
N PRO A 437 -33.62 7.43 -5.95
CA PRO A 437 -34.85 7.33 -5.16
C PRO A 437 -34.70 6.72 -3.75
N ILE A 438 -33.66 5.93 -3.49
CA ILE A 438 -33.50 5.16 -2.24
C ILE A 438 -32.92 6.06 -1.13
N SER A 439 -32.00 6.97 -1.46
CA SER A 439 -31.52 8.01 -0.54
C SER A 439 -32.28 9.32 -0.63
N GLY A 440 -32.89 9.59 -1.79
CA GLY A 440 -33.55 10.86 -2.08
C GLY A 440 -32.59 12.01 -2.43
N VAL A 441 -31.28 11.76 -2.57
CA VAL A 441 -30.35 12.79 -3.06
C VAL A 441 -30.64 13.11 -4.52
N PHE A 442 -30.37 14.35 -4.92
CA PHE A 442 -30.71 14.86 -6.24
C PHE A 442 -29.71 15.90 -6.72
N LEU A 443 -29.71 16.15 -8.04
CA LEU A 443 -29.18 17.37 -8.64
C LEU A 443 -30.30 18.04 -9.44
N ASN A 444 -30.50 19.33 -9.22
CA ASN A 444 -31.41 20.18 -10.00
C ASN A 444 -30.61 20.90 -11.11
N TYR A 445 -31.28 21.20 -12.22
CA TYR A 445 -30.71 21.79 -13.43
C TYR A 445 -31.60 22.97 -13.88
N ALA A 446 -31.01 24.15 -14.10
CA ALA A 446 -31.73 25.36 -14.50
C ALA A 446 -31.06 26.02 -15.71
N TYR A 447 -31.86 26.65 -16.57
CA TYR A 447 -31.43 27.16 -17.88
C TYR A 447 -31.64 28.66 -18.01
N ASN A 448 -30.80 29.33 -18.80
CA ASN A 448 -31.00 30.73 -19.19
C ASN A 448 -32.06 30.89 -20.30
N ALA A 449 -32.36 32.13 -20.67
CA ALA A 449 -33.34 32.46 -21.72
C ALA A 449 -32.95 31.88 -23.10
N GLN A 450 -31.66 31.70 -23.36
CA GLN A 450 -31.08 31.09 -24.56
C GLN A 450 -31.11 29.55 -24.53
N GLY A 451 -31.68 28.95 -23.47
CA GLY A 451 -31.82 27.49 -23.32
C GLY A 451 -30.54 26.76 -22.92
N LEU A 452 -29.46 27.47 -22.59
CA LEU A 452 -28.22 26.89 -22.08
C LEU A 452 -28.30 26.69 -20.57
N LEU A 453 -27.68 25.62 -20.07
CA LEU A 453 -27.63 25.23 -18.67
C LEU A 453 -26.83 26.28 -17.89
N SER A 454 -27.47 27.02 -17.01
CA SER A 454 -26.86 28.15 -16.30
C SER A 454 -26.50 27.83 -14.85
N ILE A 455 -27.27 26.96 -14.19
CA ILE A 455 -27.04 26.54 -12.79
C ILE A 455 -27.31 25.03 -12.64
N VAL A 456 -26.43 24.34 -11.93
CA VAL A 456 -26.69 23.01 -11.33
C VAL A 456 -26.59 23.13 -9.82
N SER A 457 -27.54 22.55 -9.07
CA SER A 457 -27.55 22.63 -7.60
C SER A 457 -27.88 21.30 -6.90
N ASP A 458 -27.44 21.18 -5.66
CA ASP A 458 -27.63 19.99 -4.81
C ASP A 458 -28.63 20.24 -3.65
N PRO A 459 -28.87 19.26 -2.75
CA PRO A 459 -29.76 19.40 -1.60
C PRO A 459 -29.27 20.35 -0.50
N LEU A 460 -27.98 20.74 -0.53
CA LEU A 460 -27.39 21.76 0.35
C LEU A 460 -27.44 23.16 -0.27
N ASN A 461 -28.02 23.31 -1.47
CA ASN A 461 -28.01 24.53 -2.29
C ASN A 461 -26.60 24.99 -2.71
N ARG A 462 -25.60 24.09 -2.72
CA ARG A 462 -24.33 24.35 -3.42
C ARG A 462 -24.64 24.49 -4.90
N GLN A 463 -24.06 25.50 -5.56
CA GLN A 463 -24.34 25.81 -6.97
C GLN A 463 -23.07 25.80 -7.81
N ILE A 464 -23.11 25.14 -8.95
CA ILE A 464 -22.19 25.38 -10.06
C ILE A 464 -22.90 26.28 -11.06
N LYS A 465 -22.25 27.35 -11.49
CA LYS A 465 -22.82 28.32 -12.45
C LYS A 465 -21.98 28.35 -13.72
N LEU A 466 -22.65 28.37 -14.87
CA LEU A 466 -22.03 28.32 -16.19
C LEU A 466 -22.33 29.60 -16.97
N GLY A 467 -21.29 30.24 -17.50
CA GLY A 467 -21.39 31.46 -18.30
C GLY A 467 -20.92 31.25 -19.74
N TYR A 468 -21.50 32.01 -20.65
CA TYR A 468 -21.40 31.82 -22.09
C TYR A 468 -21.12 33.12 -22.84
N ASP A 469 -20.47 33.04 -24.01
CA ASP A 469 -20.38 34.16 -24.95
C ASP A 469 -21.61 34.23 -25.89
N ALA A 470 -21.63 35.23 -26.77
CA ALA A 470 -22.68 35.39 -27.79
C ALA A 470 -22.68 34.26 -28.84
N ASN A 471 -21.57 33.54 -29.00
CA ASN A 471 -21.42 32.38 -29.88
C ASN A 471 -21.78 31.05 -29.17
N ARG A 472 -22.26 31.12 -27.92
CA ARG A 472 -22.70 30.00 -27.08
C ARG A 472 -21.58 29.01 -26.72
N ASN A 473 -20.32 29.47 -26.72
CA ASN A 473 -19.19 28.78 -26.13
C ASN A 473 -19.21 28.93 -24.60
N LEU A 474 -18.80 27.89 -23.84
CA LEU A 474 -18.74 27.92 -22.38
C LEU A 474 -17.51 28.71 -21.89
N THR A 475 -17.66 30.00 -21.58
CA THR A 475 -16.54 30.87 -21.20
C THR A 475 -16.17 30.80 -19.72
N THR A 476 -17.08 30.41 -18.84
CA THR A 476 -16.81 30.32 -17.38
C THR A 476 -17.52 29.16 -16.70
N ILE A 477 -16.80 28.53 -15.76
CA ILE A 477 -17.34 27.62 -14.75
C ILE A 477 -17.08 28.26 -13.39
N THR A 478 -18.14 28.46 -12.60
CA THR A 478 -18.09 29.07 -11.27
C THR A 478 -18.41 28.03 -10.20
N ASP A 479 -17.55 27.89 -9.18
CA ASP A 479 -17.72 26.98 -8.04
C ASP A 479 -18.74 27.51 -6.99
N PRO A 480 -19.11 26.72 -5.96
CA PRO A 480 -20.10 27.16 -4.96
C PRO A 480 -19.65 28.31 -4.06
N LYS A 481 -18.35 28.67 -4.05
CA LYS A 481 -17.79 29.86 -3.37
C LYS A 481 -17.41 30.98 -4.34
N SER A 482 -17.87 30.92 -5.59
CA SER A 482 -17.60 31.92 -6.63
C SER A 482 -16.15 32.01 -7.12
N LYS A 483 -15.33 30.95 -6.95
CA LYS A 483 -14.10 30.80 -7.73
C LYS A 483 -14.46 30.51 -9.19
N ILE A 484 -13.73 31.09 -10.15
CA ILE A 484 -14.05 30.99 -11.58
C ILE A 484 -12.89 30.34 -12.33
N THR A 485 -13.18 29.27 -13.09
CA THR A 485 -12.33 28.77 -14.18
C THR A 485 -12.83 29.39 -15.49
N THR A 486 -11.94 29.93 -16.31
CA THR A 486 -12.28 30.60 -17.58
C THR A 486 -11.74 29.82 -18.78
N PHE A 487 -12.40 29.97 -19.95
CA PHE A 487 -11.98 29.37 -21.21
C PHE A 487 -12.04 30.39 -22.36
N THR A 488 -11.07 30.31 -23.27
CA THR A 488 -11.05 31.06 -24.54
C THR A 488 -11.22 30.12 -25.73
N TYR A 489 -11.67 30.64 -26.88
CA TYR A 489 -12.06 29.84 -28.04
C TYR A 489 -11.54 30.42 -29.36
N ASN A 490 -11.23 29.54 -30.32
CA ASN A 490 -10.96 29.94 -31.70
C ASN A 490 -12.27 30.20 -32.48
N ALA A 491 -12.17 30.71 -33.72
CA ALA A 491 -13.33 30.99 -34.57
C ALA A 491 -14.21 29.76 -34.88
N SER A 492 -13.64 28.55 -34.83
CA SER A 492 -14.38 27.29 -34.98
C SER A 492 -15.17 26.92 -33.71
N GLY A 493 -14.87 27.52 -32.55
CA GLY A 493 -15.44 27.17 -31.25
C GLY A 493 -14.68 26.07 -30.50
N GLN A 494 -13.38 25.92 -30.76
CA GLN A 494 -12.50 25.02 -30.01
C GLN A 494 -11.76 25.79 -28.91
N THR A 495 -11.63 25.18 -27.73
CA THR A 495 -10.87 25.68 -26.57
C THR A 495 -9.41 26.02 -26.92
N LEU A 496 -9.05 27.30 -26.92
CA LEU A 496 -7.66 27.74 -27.06
C LEU A 496 -6.94 27.66 -25.72
N THR A 497 -7.50 28.23 -24.66
CA THR A 497 -6.94 28.16 -23.31
C THR A 497 -7.99 27.84 -22.26
N GLY A 498 -7.56 27.22 -21.16
CA GLY A 498 -8.30 27.15 -19.90
C GLY A 498 -7.45 27.72 -18.76
N VAL A 499 -8.03 28.55 -17.88
CA VAL A 499 -7.31 29.24 -16.78
C VAL A 499 -8.09 29.08 -15.48
N ASN A 500 -7.39 28.78 -14.38
CA ASN A 500 -8.00 28.56 -13.07
C ASN A 500 -8.21 29.85 -12.26
N SER A 501 -8.89 29.78 -11.12
CA SER A 501 -9.29 30.97 -10.34
C SER A 501 -8.13 31.74 -9.69
N GLU A 502 -7.00 31.08 -9.48
CA GLU A 502 -5.76 31.67 -9.01
C GLU A 502 -4.91 32.23 -10.17
N GLY A 503 -5.42 32.21 -11.41
CA GLY A 503 -4.78 32.78 -12.61
C GLY A 503 -3.84 31.84 -13.36
N ASN A 504 -3.72 30.57 -12.95
CA ASN A 504 -2.82 29.61 -13.58
C ASN A 504 -3.42 29.08 -14.89
N LEU A 505 -2.65 29.12 -15.96
CA LEU A 505 -2.98 28.46 -17.22
C LEU A 505 -2.99 26.93 -16.99
N LEU A 506 -4.09 26.28 -17.39
CA LEU A 506 -4.27 24.84 -17.28
C LEU A 506 -3.81 24.13 -18.56
N PHE A 507 -4.11 24.73 -19.71
CA PHE A 507 -3.62 24.32 -21.01
C PHE A 507 -3.71 25.49 -22.01
N SER A 508 -2.86 25.47 -23.03
CA SER A 508 -2.93 26.27 -24.25
C SER A 508 -2.78 25.36 -25.46
N ASN A 509 -3.67 25.46 -26.46
CA ASN A 509 -3.78 24.52 -27.58
C ASN A 509 -3.51 25.19 -28.94
N THR A 510 -2.69 24.58 -29.78
CA THR A 510 -2.63 24.86 -31.24
C THR A 510 -3.24 23.70 -32.02
N TYR A 511 -4.11 24.02 -32.98
CA TYR A 511 -4.83 23.06 -33.82
C TYR A 511 -4.30 23.04 -35.26
N ASP A 512 -4.38 21.88 -35.92
CA ASP A 512 -4.21 21.76 -37.38
C ASP A 512 -5.49 22.10 -38.17
N SER A 513 -5.41 22.04 -39.51
CA SER A 513 -6.54 22.29 -40.41
C SER A 513 -7.65 21.22 -40.35
N GLN A 514 -7.42 20.10 -39.67
CA GLN A 514 -8.40 19.06 -39.38
C GLN A 514 -8.98 19.20 -37.95
N GLY A 515 -8.57 20.21 -37.20
CA GLY A 515 -9.04 20.50 -35.84
C GLY A 515 -8.37 19.66 -34.74
N ARG A 516 -7.30 18.93 -35.04
CA ARG A 516 -6.54 18.12 -34.07
C ARG A 516 -5.49 18.95 -33.36
N ILE A 517 -5.21 18.68 -32.08
CA ILE A 517 -4.12 19.36 -31.37
C ILE A 517 -2.78 18.88 -31.91
N ILE A 518 -1.91 19.84 -32.27
CA ILE A 518 -0.52 19.62 -32.72
C ILE A 518 0.53 20.20 -31.76
N VAL A 519 0.14 21.17 -30.91
CA VAL A 519 0.98 21.71 -29.84
C VAL A 519 0.11 21.95 -28.60
N GLN A 520 0.60 21.56 -27.43
CA GLN A 520 -0.02 21.91 -26.14
C GLN A 520 1.02 22.46 -25.15
N GLU A 521 0.64 23.56 -24.49
CA GLU A 521 1.41 24.29 -23.46
C GLU A 521 0.66 24.23 -22.12
N ASP A 522 1.34 24.46 -21.00
CA ASP A 522 0.78 24.41 -19.64
C ASP A 522 1.11 25.65 -18.81
N GLY A 523 0.83 25.60 -17.50
CA GLY A 523 1.02 26.70 -16.56
C GLY A 523 2.45 27.19 -16.36
N LEU A 524 3.47 26.39 -16.74
CA LEU A 524 4.87 26.75 -16.63
C LEU A 524 5.42 27.21 -17.98
N SER A 525 5.53 28.52 -18.18
CA SER A 525 6.14 29.14 -19.38
C SER A 525 7.63 28.83 -19.59
N THR A 526 8.26 28.11 -18.66
CA THR A 526 9.61 27.56 -18.77
C THR A 526 9.66 26.15 -19.36
N ASN A 527 8.53 25.44 -19.43
CA ASN A 527 8.45 24.11 -20.03
C ASN A 527 8.54 24.21 -21.56
N GLN A 528 9.06 23.17 -22.20
CA GLN A 528 8.78 22.97 -23.63
C GLN A 528 7.31 22.55 -23.80
N THR A 529 6.80 22.66 -25.02
CA THR A 529 5.43 22.26 -25.35
C THR A 529 5.36 20.79 -25.77
N ILE A 530 4.29 20.07 -25.39
CA ILE A 530 3.98 18.77 -25.99
C ILE A 530 3.71 19.02 -27.48
N ARG A 531 4.24 18.18 -28.36
CA ARG A 531 3.95 18.24 -29.79
C ARG A 531 3.39 16.92 -30.29
N LEU A 532 2.43 17.00 -31.19
CA LEU A 532 1.77 15.84 -31.80
C LEU A 532 1.81 15.97 -33.32
N SER A 533 2.00 14.84 -33.99
CA SER A 533 1.88 14.73 -35.45
C SER A 533 1.22 13.42 -35.83
N TYR A 534 0.44 13.47 -36.91
CA TYR A 534 -0.44 12.38 -37.36
C TYR A 534 -0.09 12.05 -38.80
N TYR A 535 0.31 10.80 -39.06
CA TYR A 535 0.73 10.35 -40.38
C TYR A 535 -0.06 9.11 -40.82
N GLU A 536 -0.68 9.21 -41.99
CA GLU A 536 -1.39 8.11 -42.67
C GLU A 536 -0.69 7.70 -43.97
N GLU A 537 -0.04 8.65 -44.66
CA GLU A 537 0.58 8.47 -45.98
C GLU A 537 1.67 7.38 -46.03
N GLN A 538 2.44 7.22 -44.94
CA GLN A 538 3.53 6.23 -44.88
C GLN A 538 3.05 4.81 -44.49
N SER A 539 1.74 4.60 -44.25
CA SER A 539 1.16 3.27 -44.00
C SER A 539 -0.33 3.26 -44.33
N PRO A 540 -0.71 3.10 -45.62
CA PRO A 540 -2.10 3.12 -46.05
C PRO A 540 -3.01 2.19 -45.22
N GLY A 541 -4.07 2.77 -44.64
CA GLY A 541 -5.00 2.06 -43.76
C GLY A 541 -4.62 2.01 -42.27
N LYS A 542 -3.57 2.73 -41.86
CA LYS A 542 -3.18 2.92 -40.45
C LYS A 542 -3.09 4.40 -40.10
N ILE A 543 -3.29 4.72 -38.83
CA ILE A 543 -3.06 6.05 -38.26
C ILE A 543 -1.83 5.96 -37.36
N VAL A 544 -0.78 6.73 -37.64
CA VAL A 544 0.43 6.80 -36.80
C VAL A 544 0.48 8.15 -36.09
N THR A 545 0.23 8.14 -34.79
CA THR A 545 0.40 9.32 -33.94
C THR A 545 1.79 9.30 -33.32
N THR A 546 2.58 10.33 -33.60
CA THR A 546 3.89 10.58 -32.98
C THR A 546 3.76 11.71 -31.98
N ILE A 547 4.22 11.49 -30.75
CA ILE A 547 4.18 12.48 -29.66
C ILE A 547 5.61 12.78 -29.23
N THR A 548 5.94 14.06 -29.18
CA THR A 548 7.15 14.58 -28.53
C THR A 548 6.75 15.12 -27.15
N ASP A 549 7.39 14.61 -26.09
CA ASP A 549 7.18 15.09 -24.72
C ASP A 549 7.91 16.42 -24.46
N ARG A 550 7.71 17.02 -23.28
CA ARG A 550 8.33 18.31 -22.92
C ARG A 550 9.84 18.23 -22.62
N SER A 551 10.42 17.03 -22.67
CA SER A 551 11.86 16.77 -22.62
C SER A 551 12.47 16.53 -24.02
N GLY A 552 11.65 16.46 -25.08
CA GLY A 552 12.07 16.15 -26.45
C GLY A 552 12.07 14.66 -26.80
N ASN A 553 11.65 13.77 -25.90
CA ASN A 553 11.58 12.33 -26.16
C ASN A 553 10.41 12.01 -27.09
N VAL A 554 10.55 10.98 -27.94
CA VAL A 554 9.56 10.66 -28.99
C VAL A 554 9.00 9.26 -28.83
N ARG A 555 7.68 9.17 -28.63
CA ARG A 555 6.90 7.92 -28.58
C ARG A 555 5.89 7.87 -29.72
N LYS A 556 5.49 6.65 -30.13
CA LYS A 556 4.51 6.49 -31.22
C LYS A 556 3.46 5.45 -30.91
N PHE A 557 2.25 5.73 -31.38
CA PHE A 557 1.12 4.82 -31.36
C PHE A 557 0.65 4.58 -32.79
N THR A 558 0.51 3.32 -33.18
CA THR A 558 -0.04 2.92 -34.47
C THR A 558 -1.41 2.28 -34.25
N PHE A 559 -2.42 2.85 -34.88
CA PHE A 559 -3.80 2.37 -34.85
C PHE A 559 -4.21 1.84 -36.23
N ASP A 560 -5.20 0.96 -36.26
CA ASP A 560 -5.91 0.62 -37.48
C ASP A 560 -7.00 1.66 -37.83
N LYS A 561 -7.66 1.46 -38.96
CA LYS A 561 -8.82 2.27 -39.43
C LYS A 561 -10.03 2.29 -38.47
N ASN A 562 -10.08 1.44 -37.45
CA ASN A 562 -11.12 1.41 -36.42
C ASN A 562 -10.68 2.15 -35.14
N TYR A 563 -9.52 2.83 -35.16
CA TYR A 563 -8.86 3.45 -34.01
C TYR A 563 -8.40 2.45 -32.93
N GLN A 564 -8.24 1.17 -33.28
CA GLN A 564 -7.75 0.13 -32.37
C GLN A 564 -6.21 0.13 -32.39
N MET A 565 -5.57 0.25 -31.22
CA MET A 565 -4.11 0.31 -31.15
C MET A 565 -3.50 -1.05 -31.50
N PHE A 566 -2.69 -1.07 -32.56
CA PHE A 566 -1.99 -2.25 -33.08
C PHE A 566 -0.56 -2.36 -32.54
N GLU A 567 0.16 -1.23 -32.42
CA GLU A 567 1.58 -1.21 -32.03
C GLU A 567 1.96 0.07 -31.27
N LYS A 568 2.85 -0.07 -30.29
CA LYS A 568 3.41 1.02 -29.48
C LYS A 568 4.94 1.04 -29.58
N GLN A 569 5.51 2.16 -30.03
CA GLN A 569 6.93 2.46 -29.93
C GLN A 569 7.19 3.33 -28.69
N ASP A 570 8.08 2.88 -27.80
CA ASP A 570 8.48 3.64 -26.61
C ASP A 570 9.49 4.75 -26.91
N GLU A 571 9.75 5.54 -25.88
CA GLU A 571 10.58 6.74 -25.89
C GLU A 571 12.08 6.43 -26.13
N LEU A 572 12.47 5.16 -26.06
CA LEU A 572 13.80 4.64 -26.42
C LEU A 572 13.82 4.00 -27.84
N GLY A 573 12.72 4.12 -28.59
CA GLY A 573 12.56 3.58 -29.94
C GLY A 573 12.24 2.09 -30.01
N ASN A 574 12.02 1.39 -28.88
CA ASN A 574 11.64 -0.03 -28.91
C ASN A 574 10.16 -0.18 -29.24
N VAL A 575 9.79 -1.19 -30.03
CA VAL A 575 8.41 -1.66 -30.04
C VAL A 575 8.16 -2.33 -28.68
N SER A 576 7.39 -1.67 -27.82
CA SER A 576 7.17 -2.04 -26.42
C SER A 576 5.87 -2.81 -26.20
N ALA A 577 4.93 -2.71 -27.13
CA ALA A 577 3.76 -3.58 -27.19
C ALA A 577 3.21 -3.75 -28.61
N LYS A 578 2.58 -4.90 -28.88
CA LYS A 578 1.73 -5.17 -30.04
C LYS A 578 0.42 -5.82 -29.60
N TYR A 579 -0.66 -5.59 -30.34
CA TYR A 579 -1.99 -6.14 -30.05
C TYR A 579 -2.66 -6.67 -31.32
N THR A 580 -3.48 -7.70 -31.17
CA THR A 580 -4.41 -8.16 -32.21
C THR A 580 -5.83 -8.27 -31.65
N TYR A 581 -6.82 -8.13 -32.53
CA TYR A 581 -8.23 -8.10 -32.18
C TYR A 581 -9.03 -9.06 -33.08
N ASP A 582 -10.21 -9.49 -32.63
CA ASP A 582 -11.19 -10.16 -33.48
C ASP A 582 -12.02 -9.15 -34.30
N ASP A 583 -12.84 -9.64 -35.24
CA ASP A 583 -13.76 -8.82 -36.05
C ASP A 583 -14.80 -8.05 -35.22
N LYS A 584 -14.95 -8.36 -33.93
CA LYS A 584 -15.84 -7.70 -32.95
C LYS A 584 -15.11 -6.69 -32.06
N GLY A 585 -13.80 -6.50 -32.25
CA GLY A 585 -12.97 -5.55 -31.51
C GLY A 585 -12.42 -6.04 -30.17
N ASN A 586 -12.61 -7.31 -29.80
CA ASN A 586 -12.03 -7.87 -28.58
C ASN A 586 -10.54 -8.13 -28.78
N ARG A 587 -9.69 -7.73 -27.82
CA ARG A 587 -8.22 -7.92 -27.89
C ARG A 587 -7.87 -9.40 -27.66
N ILE A 588 -7.59 -10.15 -28.72
CA ILE A 588 -7.29 -11.60 -28.65
C ILE A 588 -5.81 -11.91 -28.34
N SER A 589 -4.89 -10.95 -28.54
CA SER A 589 -3.50 -11.07 -28.11
C SER A 589 -2.93 -9.74 -27.61
N ALA A 590 -2.03 -9.82 -26.64
CA ALA A 590 -1.11 -8.78 -26.24
C ALA A 590 0.33 -9.33 -26.19
N THR A 591 1.25 -8.68 -26.88
CA THR A 591 2.67 -9.07 -26.94
C THR A 591 3.54 -7.92 -26.46
N ASP A 592 4.53 -8.19 -25.61
CA ASP A 592 5.39 -7.18 -24.98
C ASP A 592 6.69 -6.88 -25.76
N GLY A 593 7.55 -6.02 -25.20
CA GLY A 593 8.85 -5.66 -25.78
C GLY A 593 9.94 -6.74 -25.74
N ASN A 594 9.73 -7.83 -24.98
CA ASN A 594 10.55 -9.05 -25.01
C ASN A 594 9.96 -10.12 -25.97
N ALA A 595 8.83 -9.82 -26.63
CA ALA A 595 8.03 -10.68 -27.48
C ALA A 595 7.30 -11.84 -26.76
N HIS A 596 7.11 -11.74 -25.44
CA HIS A 596 6.23 -12.64 -24.70
C HIS A 596 4.77 -12.30 -25.01
N ALA A 597 3.90 -13.31 -25.21
CA ALA A 597 2.52 -13.11 -25.68
C ALA A 597 1.47 -13.71 -24.72
N THR A 598 0.50 -12.89 -24.31
CA THR A 598 -0.70 -13.33 -23.58
C THR A 598 -1.90 -13.33 -24.53
N GLN A 599 -2.64 -14.44 -24.56
CA GLN A 599 -3.79 -14.65 -25.44
C GLN A 599 -5.11 -14.62 -24.65
N PHE A 600 -6.18 -14.14 -25.28
CA PHE A 600 -7.50 -13.99 -24.66
C PHE A 600 -8.58 -14.62 -25.55
N GLY A 601 -9.43 -15.46 -24.95
CA GLY A 601 -10.57 -16.09 -25.61
C GLY A 601 -11.89 -15.49 -25.12
N TYR A 602 -12.84 -15.28 -26.04
CA TYR A 602 -14.12 -14.64 -25.77
C TYR A 602 -15.31 -15.50 -26.26
N ASP A 603 -16.46 -15.37 -25.61
CA ASP A 603 -17.70 -16.01 -26.04
C ASP A 603 -18.44 -15.22 -27.14
N ALA A 604 -19.62 -15.71 -27.55
CA ALA A 604 -20.46 -15.06 -28.55
C ALA A 604 -20.83 -13.61 -28.18
N GLY A 605 -21.02 -13.32 -26.87
CA GLY A 605 -21.36 -12.02 -26.28
C GLY A 605 -20.17 -11.19 -25.77
N GLY A 606 -18.94 -11.56 -26.13
CA GLY A 606 -17.72 -10.82 -25.77
C GLY A 606 -17.31 -10.98 -24.30
N GLN A 607 -17.74 -12.04 -23.63
CA GLN A 607 -17.31 -12.37 -22.27
C GLN A 607 -15.98 -13.12 -22.34
N MET A 608 -14.97 -12.70 -21.57
CA MET A 608 -13.65 -13.34 -21.56
C MET A 608 -13.75 -14.71 -20.89
N ILE A 609 -13.62 -15.79 -21.66
CA ILE A 609 -13.77 -17.19 -21.17
C ILE A 609 -12.43 -17.88 -20.93
N SER A 610 -11.32 -17.35 -21.44
CA SER A 610 -9.98 -17.89 -21.18
C SER A 610 -8.87 -16.86 -21.30
N VAL A 611 -7.82 -17.03 -20.50
CA VAL A 611 -6.57 -16.27 -20.57
C VAL A 611 -5.42 -17.26 -20.57
N THR A 612 -4.58 -17.21 -21.60
CA THR A 612 -3.34 -18.00 -21.70
C THR A 612 -2.16 -17.05 -21.54
N ASN A 613 -1.36 -17.21 -20.48
CA ASN A 613 -0.17 -16.37 -20.29
C ASN A 613 1.00 -16.83 -21.19
N ALA A 614 2.08 -16.05 -21.22
CA ALA A 614 3.24 -16.33 -22.08
C ALA A 614 4.00 -17.63 -21.77
N ALA A 615 3.85 -18.19 -20.57
CA ALA A 615 4.34 -19.54 -20.23
C ALA A 615 3.37 -20.67 -20.65
N GLY A 616 2.25 -20.34 -21.32
CA GLY A 616 1.23 -21.30 -21.77
C GLY A 616 0.18 -21.67 -20.71
N ASN A 617 0.19 -21.03 -19.54
CA ASN A 617 -0.73 -21.35 -18.45
C ASN A 617 -2.13 -20.78 -18.71
N ILE A 618 -3.16 -21.62 -18.64
CA ILE A 618 -4.53 -21.28 -19.04
C ILE A 618 -5.47 -21.16 -17.83
N SER A 619 -5.95 -19.95 -17.55
CA SER A 619 -7.11 -19.72 -16.68
C SER A 619 -8.40 -19.65 -17.51
N ARG A 620 -9.55 -20.01 -16.93
CA ARG A 620 -10.86 -20.08 -17.61
C ARG A 620 -11.98 -19.48 -16.77
N MET A 621 -13.00 -18.95 -17.43
CA MET A 621 -14.18 -18.34 -16.79
C MET A 621 -15.47 -18.84 -17.45
N THR A 622 -16.53 -19.04 -16.66
CA THR A 622 -17.86 -19.44 -17.14
C THR A 622 -18.94 -18.52 -16.58
N TYR A 623 -19.93 -18.21 -17.39
CA TYR A 623 -20.97 -17.21 -17.11
C TYR A 623 -22.37 -17.81 -17.28
N ASN A 624 -23.36 -17.30 -16.54
CA ASN A 624 -24.76 -17.64 -16.76
C ASN A 624 -25.39 -16.82 -17.91
N SER A 625 -26.67 -17.08 -18.22
CA SER A 625 -27.45 -16.34 -19.23
C SER A 625 -27.54 -14.82 -18.99
N ASN A 626 -27.39 -14.39 -17.74
CA ASN A 626 -27.45 -12.98 -17.35
C ASN A 626 -26.07 -12.30 -17.48
N GLY A 627 -25.01 -13.06 -17.71
CA GLY A 627 -23.62 -12.59 -17.79
C GLY A 627 -22.89 -12.55 -16.45
N ASN A 628 -23.44 -13.15 -15.40
CA ASN A 628 -22.79 -13.25 -14.09
C ASN A 628 -21.76 -14.39 -14.13
N LEU A 629 -20.54 -14.16 -13.64
CA LEU A 629 -19.47 -15.16 -13.54
C LEU A 629 -19.87 -16.25 -12.55
N ILE A 630 -20.16 -17.47 -13.00
CA ILE A 630 -20.59 -18.59 -12.13
C ILE A 630 -19.45 -19.53 -11.74
N SER A 631 -18.37 -19.60 -12.51
CA SER A 631 -17.10 -20.16 -12.02
C SER A 631 -15.88 -19.52 -12.66
N ALA A 632 -14.80 -19.44 -11.89
CA ALA A 632 -13.46 -19.19 -12.41
C ALA A 632 -12.57 -20.40 -12.08
N THR A 633 -11.86 -20.92 -13.07
CA THR A 633 -10.88 -22.00 -12.92
C THR A 633 -9.49 -21.43 -13.20
N ASP A 634 -8.60 -21.51 -12.23
CA ASP A 634 -7.22 -21.06 -12.37
C ASP A 634 -6.35 -22.05 -13.16
N ALA A 635 -5.10 -21.67 -13.44
CA ALA A 635 -4.18 -22.49 -14.22
C ALA A 635 -3.55 -23.68 -13.47
N LEU A 636 -3.87 -23.89 -12.18
CA LEU A 636 -3.68 -25.19 -11.48
C LEU A 636 -4.98 -26.01 -11.43
N GLY A 637 -6.00 -25.62 -12.19
CA GLY A 637 -7.29 -26.29 -12.27
C GLY A 637 -8.13 -26.17 -11.00
N LYS A 638 -7.85 -25.21 -10.10
CA LYS A 638 -8.68 -24.98 -8.90
C LYS A 638 -9.81 -24.03 -9.27
N GLN A 639 -11.00 -24.29 -8.72
CA GLN A 639 -12.23 -23.64 -9.17
C GLN A 639 -12.91 -22.91 -8.01
N SER A 640 -13.12 -21.61 -8.17
CA SER A 640 -14.06 -20.84 -7.35
C SER A 640 -15.43 -20.82 -8.05
N THR A 641 -16.52 -20.90 -7.29
CA THR A 641 -17.89 -20.86 -7.83
C THR A 641 -18.74 -19.79 -7.16
N PHE A 642 -19.72 -19.26 -7.91
CA PHE A 642 -20.56 -18.15 -7.48
C PHE A 642 -22.02 -18.42 -7.87
N ALA A 643 -22.96 -18.11 -6.97
CA ALA A 643 -24.39 -18.21 -7.23
C ALA A 643 -25.07 -16.87 -6.97
N TYR A 644 -26.12 -16.60 -7.74
CA TYR A 644 -26.82 -15.32 -7.78
C TYR A 644 -28.33 -15.50 -7.62
N ASP A 645 -29.02 -14.50 -7.08
CA ASP A 645 -30.49 -14.45 -7.08
C ASP A 645 -31.05 -14.00 -8.44
N SER A 646 -32.38 -13.94 -8.55
CA SER A 646 -33.09 -13.48 -9.75
C SER A 646 -32.94 -11.96 -10.01
N GLN A 647 -32.30 -11.23 -9.10
CA GLN A 647 -31.98 -9.80 -9.19
C GLN A 647 -30.49 -9.56 -9.47
N ASN A 648 -29.71 -10.61 -9.74
CA ASN A 648 -28.25 -10.64 -9.96
C ASN A 648 -27.39 -10.25 -8.74
N ASN A 649 -27.93 -10.30 -7.52
CA ASN A 649 -27.11 -10.17 -6.32
C ASN A 649 -26.37 -11.49 -6.03
N LEU A 650 -25.12 -11.42 -5.58
CA LEU A 650 -24.25 -12.56 -5.29
C LEU A 650 -24.68 -13.23 -3.97
N ILE A 651 -25.48 -14.29 -4.00
CA ILE A 651 -25.95 -14.96 -2.76
C ILE A 651 -24.91 -15.90 -2.14
N THR A 652 -24.02 -16.49 -2.93
CA THR A 652 -22.91 -17.32 -2.42
C THR A 652 -21.63 -17.14 -3.22
N ALA A 653 -20.49 -17.08 -2.54
CA ALA A 653 -19.16 -17.28 -3.12
C ALA A 653 -18.48 -18.46 -2.43
N THR A 654 -18.02 -19.42 -3.23
CA THR A 654 -17.31 -20.63 -2.79
C THR A 654 -15.87 -20.57 -3.27
N ASP A 655 -14.92 -20.69 -2.35
CA ASP A 655 -13.49 -20.77 -2.69
C ASP A 655 -13.13 -22.18 -3.22
N PRO A 656 -11.89 -22.40 -3.70
CA PRO A 656 -11.46 -23.72 -4.20
C PRO A 656 -11.24 -24.79 -3.12
N GLN A 657 -11.70 -24.55 -1.88
CA GLN A 657 -11.65 -25.47 -0.74
C GLN A 657 -13.06 -25.98 -0.39
N GLY A 658 -14.10 -25.30 -0.89
CA GLY A 658 -15.48 -25.52 -0.48
C GLY A 658 -15.91 -24.65 0.71
N ASN A 659 -15.13 -23.65 1.12
CA ASN A 659 -15.59 -22.66 2.09
C ASN A 659 -16.56 -21.70 1.40
N ILE A 660 -17.78 -21.56 1.94
CA ILE A 660 -18.86 -20.79 1.31
C ILE A 660 -19.16 -19.55 2.16
N THR A 661 -18.90 -18.37 1.61
CA THR A 661 -19.43 -17.09 2.10
C THR A 661 -20.83 -16.88 1.52
N ARG A 662 -21.78 -16.44 2.35
CA ARG A 662 -23.17 -16.14 1.97
C ARG A 662 -23.48 -14.66 2.18
N TYR A 663 -24.40 -14.15 1.36
CA TYR A 663 -24.88 -12.77 1.46
C TYR A 663 -26.41 -12.78 1.46
N THR A 664 -27.02 -11.87 2.23
CA THR A 664 -28.45 -11.54 2.11
C THR A 664 -28.60 -10.07 1.72
N TYR A 665 -29.72 -9.73 1.10
CA TYR A 665 -29.96 -8.40 0.53
C TYR A 665 -31.34 -7.85 0.94
N ASN A 666 -31.44 -6.52 1.05
CA ASN A 666 -32.73 -5.85 1.15
C ASN A 666 -33.41 -5.75 -0.24
N ALA A 667 -34.65 -5.28 -0.28
CA ALA A 667 -35.41 -5.07 -1.52
C ALA A 667 -34.74 -4.11 -2.53
N ASN A 668 -33.74 -3.34 -2.10
CA ASN A 668 -32.97 -2.38 -2.90
C ASN A 668 -31.60 -2.94 -3.34
N GLY A 669 -31.34 -4.25 -3.23
CA GLY A 669 -30.07 -4.87 -3.65
C GLY A 669 -28.86 -4.48 -2.78
N GLN A 670 -29.09 -4.07 -1.52
CA GLN A 670 -28.04 -3.70 -0.56
C GLN A 670 -27.84 -4.83 0.46
N VAL A 671 -26.58 -5.14 0.78
CA VAL A 671 -26.22 -6.27 1.66
C VAL A 671 -26.79 -6.07 3.06
N LEU A 672 -27.68 -6.95 3.52
CA LEU A 672 -28.17 -6.96 4.91
C LEU A 672 -27.24 -7.76 5.82
N THR A 673 -26.80 -8.94 5.38
CA THR A 673 -25.83 -9.75 6.12
C THR A 673 -24.73 -10.28 5.21
N VAL A 674 -23.53 -10.40 5.78
CA VAL A 674 -22.47 -11.28 5.29
C VAL A 674 -22.34 -12.40 6.31
N THR A 675 -22.58 -13.64 5.89
CA THR A 675 -22.33 -14.84 6.70
C THR A 675 -21.10 -15.54 6.15
N SER A 676 -20.02 -15.48 6.91
CA SER A 676 -18.73 -16.02 6.52
C SER A 676 -18.71 -17.57 6.67
N PRO A 677 -17.72 -18.30 6.12
CA PRO A 677 -17.62 -19.76 6.21
C PRO A 677 -17.74 -20.36 7.62
N ALA A 678 -17.36 -19.62 8.66
CA ALA A 678 -17.54 -19.94 10.07
C ALA A 678 -19.01 -20.18 10.43
N GLY A 679 -19.91 -19.38 9.85
CA GLY A 679 -21.24 -19.09 10.38
C GLY A 679 -21.30 -17.76 11.15
N ASN A 680 -20.22 -16.99 11.18
CA ASN A 680 -20.18 -15.66 11.79
C ASN A 680 -20.94 -14.66 10.89
N ILE A 681 -21.68 -13.73 11.49
CA ILE A 681 -22.59 -12.84 10.74
C ILE A 681 -22.30 -11.37 11.05
N THR A 682 -21.80 -10.62 10.07
CA THR A 682 -21.82 -9.15 10.11
C THR A 682 -23.14 -8.67 9.49
N THR A 683 -23.86 -7.79 10.19
CA THR A 683 -25.16 -7.24 9.79
C THR A 683 -25.06 -5.74 9.51
N TYR A 684 -25.74 -5.27 8.47
CA TYR A 684 -25.75 -3.88 8.03
C TYR A 684 -27.18 -3.31 8.10
N GLN A 685 -27.31 -2.08 8.58
CA GLN A 685 -28.56 -1.33 8.62
C GLN A 685 -28.38 0.01 7.91
N TYR A 686 -29.39 0.45 7.17
CA TYR A 686 -29.32 1.61 6.28
C TYR A 686 -30.34 2.67 6.68
N ALA A 687 -29.97 3.94 6.60
CA ALA A 687 -30.88 5.08 6.70
C ALA A 687 -30.75 5.91 5.42
N LYS A 688 -31.87 6.19 4.74
CA LYS A 688 -31.86 6.83 3.39
C LYS A 688 -30.83 6.18 2.45
N GLY A 689 -30.86 4.86 2.34
CA GLY A 689 -29.94 4.10 1.48
C GLY A 689 -28.46 4.08 1.91
N LEU A 690 -27.99 4.91 2.83
CA LEU A 690 -26.59 4.94 3.29
C LEU A 690 -26.40 4.07 4.54
N PRO A 691 -25.24 3.40 4.73
CA PRO A 691 -25.02 2.50 5.87
C PRO A 691 -24.99 3.28 7.18
N ALA A 692 -26.02 3.14 8.02
CA ALA A 692 -26.18 3.90 9.27
C ALA A 692 -25.68 3.14 10.50
N LYS A 693 -25.69 1.79 10.45
CA LYS A 693 -25.14 0.93 11.51
C LYS A 693 -24.54 -0.35 10.93
N ILE A 694 -23.38 -0.75 11.43
CA ILE A 694 -22.77 -2.06 11.20
C ILE A 694 -22.71 -2.80 12.55
N ILE A 695 -23.09 -4.07 12.57
CA ILE A 695 -23.06 -4.95 13.75
C ILE A 695 -22.17 -6.15 13.41
N GLU A 696 -21.13 -6.36 14.20
CA GLU A 696 -20.16 -7.45 14.02
C GLU A 696 -20.64 -8.76 14.68
N PRO A 697 -20.03 -9.92 14.37
CA PRO A 697 -20.46 -11.24 14.87
C PRO A 697 -20.55 -11.41 16.40
N GLU A 698 -19.80 -10.64 17.19
CA GLU A 698 -19.93 -10.58 18.65
C GLU A 698 -20.88 -9.45 19.15
N ASN A 699 -21.82 -9.01 18.30
CA ASN A 699 -22.83 -7.97 18.53
C ASN A 699 -22.32 -6.55 18.86
N THR A 700 -21.01 -6.31 18.88
CA THR A 700 -20.43 -4.96 18.91
C THR A 700 -20.84 -4.19 17.64
N SER A 701 -21.16 -2.90 17.74
CA SER A 701 -21.67 -2.13 16.59
C SER A 701 -21.03 -0.76 16.41
N ARG A 702 -21.01 -0.25 15.18
CA ARG A 702 -20.55 1.10 14.80
C ARG A 702 -21.68 1.85 14.10
N THR A 703 -21.73 3.17 14.23
CA THR A 703 -22.79 4.03 13.66
C THR A 703 -22.24 5.18 12.82
N MET A 704 -23.02 5.60 11.83
CA MET A 704 -22.66 6.64 10.85
C MET A 704 -23.83 7.60 10.65
N GLU A 705 -23.55 8.88 10.44
CA GLU A 705 -24.52 9.88 10.01
C GLU A 705 -23.98 10.69 8.82
N TYR A 706 -24.91 11.23 8.03
CA TYR A 706 -24.61 11.87 6.76
C TYR A 706 -25.40 13.18 6.61
N ASP A 707 -24.84 14.16 5.89
CA ASP A 707 -25.56 15.38 5.50
C ASP A 707 -26.55 15.13 4.34
N ALA A 708 -27.27 16.18 3.92
CA ALA A 708 -28.25 16.08 2.83
C ALA A 708 -27.61 15.80 1.44
N ALA A 709 -26.30 15.94 1.29
CA ALA A 709 -25.53 15.52 0.12
C ALA A 709 -24.91 14.12 0.28
N GLY A 710 -25.22 13.42 1.38
CA GLY A 710 -24.72 12.07 1.68
C GLY A 710 -23.28 12.00 2.15
N ARG A 711 -22.68 13.12 2.57
CA ARG A 711 -21.28 13.17 3.07
C ARG A 711 -21.25 12.80 4.54
N LEU A 712 -20.29 11.97 4.97
CA LEU A 712 -20.18 11.43 6.34
C LEU A 712 -19.86 12.53 7.36
N THR A 713 -20.83 12.95 8.16
CA THR A 713 -20.66 14.00 9.18
C THR A 713 -20.27 13.47 10.55
N ARG A 714 -20.66 12.24 10.88
CA ARG A 714 -20.36 11.58 12.16
C ARG A 714 -20.05 10.10 11.95
N PHE A 715 -19.01 9.61 12.61
CA PHE A 715 -18.70 8.19 12.74
C PHE A 715 -18.45 7.87 14.22
N ALA A 716 -19.16 6.89 14.77
CA ALA A 716 -19.07 6.54 16.19
C ALA A 716 -18.93 5.04 16.45
N ASP A 717 -18.18 4.72 17.51
CA ASP A 717 -17.91 3.35 17.94
C ASP A 717 -19.03 2.73 18.80
N ALA A 718 -18.77 1.55 19.38
CA ALA A 718 -19.73 0.80 20.20
C ALA A 718 -20.02 1.43 21.58
N GLU A 719 -19.18 2.34 22.05
CA GLU A 719 -19.39 3.13 23.27
C GLU A 719 -19.98 4.52 22.94
N GLY A 720 -20.16 4.84 21.65
CA GLY A 720 -20.71 6.10 21.17
C GLY A 720 -19.69 7.23 21.01
N ASN A 721 -18.40 6.96 21.24
CA ASN A 721 -17.34 7.94 21.01
C ASN A 721 -17.27 8.27 19.52
N ALA A 722 -17.35 9.55 19.18
CA ALA A 722 -17.67 10.01 17.83
C ALA A 722 -16.60 10.93 17.25
N TYR A 723 -16.15 10.63 16.04
CA TYR A 723 -15.42 11.56 15.18
C TYR A 723 -16.45 12.39 14.39
N LEU A 724 -16.23 13.70 14.31
CA LEU A 724 -17.08 14.65 13.58
C LEU A 724 -16.30 15.28 12.42
N LEU A 725 -16.94 15.39 11.26
CA LEU A 725 -16.35 15.94 10.04
C LEU A 725 -17.18 17.14 9.55
N THR A 726 -16.51 18.22 9.18
CA THR A 726 -17.09 19.29 8.35
C THR A 726 -16.38 19.30 6.99
N TYR A 727 -17.07 19.75 5.95
CA TYR A 727 -16.58 19.69 4.57
C TYR A 727 -16.35 21.09 3.99
N ASP A 728 -15.33 21.21 3.14
CA ASP A 728 -15.08 22.45 2.43
C ASP A 728 -16.04 22.59 1.23
N ASP A 729 -17.11 23.37 1.40
CA ASP A 729 -18.15 23.53 0.38
C ASP A 729 -17.70 24.26 -0.91
N SER A 730 -16.44 24.73 -1.02
CA SER A 730 -15.86 25.17 -2.32
C SER A 730 -15.63 24.00 -3.29
N CYS A 731 -15.73 22.76 -2.81
CA CYS A 731 -15.48 21.55 -3.58
C CYS A 731 -16.18 21.47 -4.95
N ALA A 732 -15.41 21.69 -6.00
CA ALA A 732 -15.71 21.14 -7.32
C ALA A 732 -15.62 19.60 -7.26
N GLY A 733 -16.78 18.92 -7.31
CA GLY A 733 -16.90 17.47 -7.28
C GLY A 733 -16.97 16.88 -5.87
N SER A 734 -15.99 16.02 -5.52
CA SER A 734 -15.93 15.29 -4.25
C SER A 734 -15.30 16.14 -3.13
N CYS A 735 -16.10 16.47 -2.12
CA CYS A 735 -15.69 17.40 -1.06
C CYS A 735 -14.70 16.81 -0.07
N ARG A 736 -13.67 17.58 0.23
CA ARG A 736 -12.64 17.25 1.23
C ARG A 736 -13.07 17.79 2.59
N ALA A 737 -12.64 17.13 3.67
CA ALA A 737 -12.95 17.60 5.01
C ALA A 737 -12.20 18.91 5.30
N GLN A 738 -12.92 19.94 5.77
CA GLN A 738 -12.30 21.20 6.22
C GLN A 738 -11.86 21.09 7.68
N THR A 739 -12.65 20.41 8.53
CA THR A 739 -12.25 20.08 9.90
C THR A 739 -12.58 18.63 10.22
N ILE A 740 -11.73 18.01 11.04
CA ILE A 740 -12.02 16.72 11.66
C ILE A 740 -11.78 16.87 13.16
N THR A 741 -12.79 16.46 13.94
CA THR A 741 -12.82 16.55 15.40
C THR A 741 -12.83 15.15 15.99
N ASP A 742 -11.96 14.88 16.96
CA ASP A 742 -11.91 13.59 17.66
C ASP A 742 -12.99 13.47 18.77
N PRO A 743 -13.16 12.28 19.39
CA PRO A 743 -14.11 12.09 20.49
C PRO A 743 -13.78 12.81 21.81
N LEU A 744 -12.69 13.56 21.88
CA LEU A 744 -12.28 14.40 23.01
C LEU A 744 -12.49 15.90 22.73
N GLY A 745 -12.78 16.28 21.48
CA GLY A 745 -12.95 17.67 21.04
C GLY A 745 -11.71 18.31 20.42
N ASN A 746 -10.67 17.54 20.11
CA ASN A 746 -9.46 18.02 19.45
C ASN A 746 -9.75 18.23 17.95
N ILE A 747 -9.49 19.43 17.41
CA ILE A 747 -9.90 19.83 16.05
C ILE A 747 -8.69 20.09 15.15
N VAL A 748 -8.54 19.29 14.09
CA VAL A 748 -7.68 19.62 12.94
C VAL A 748 -8.43 20.51 11.95
N ARG A 749 -7.72 21.45 11.32
CA ARG A 749 -8.23 22.30 10.23
C ARG A 749 -7.37 22.19 8.98
N MET A 750 -8.01 22.15 7.82
CA MET A 750 -7.40 22.03 6.49
C MET A 750 -7.95 23.11 5.54
N SER A 751 -7.15 23.56 4.57
CA SER A 751 -7.56 24.52 3.52
C SER A 751 -7.01 24.13 2.15
N TYR A 752 -7.70 24.54 1.07
CA TYR A 752 -7.42 24.05 -0.30
C TYR A 752 -7.45 25.16 -1.39
N ASP A 753 -6.67 24.98 -2.47
CA ASP A 753 -6.76 25.79 -3.71
C ASP A 753 -7.99 25.39 -4.57
N SER A 754 -8.24 26.04 -5.72
CA SER A 754 -9.37 25.67 -6.61
C SER A 754 -9.24 24.29 -7.28
N ARG A 755 -8.06 23.66 -7.19
CA ARG A 755 -7.76 22.32 -7.71
C ARG A 755 -7.86 21.25 -6.60
N GLY A 756 -8.12 21.68 -5.36
CA GLY A 756 -8.19 20.83 -4.18
C GLY A 756 -6.83 20.52 -3.54
N ASN A 757 -5.75 21.19 -3.94
CA ASN A 757 -4.43 21.03 -3.33
C ASN A 757 -4.43 21.60 -1.91
N LEU A 758 -3.93 20.83 -0.92
CA LEU A 758 -3.89 21.23 0.48
C LEU A 758 -2.89 22.37 0.68
N LEU A 759 -3.35 23.56 1.07
CA LEU A 759 -2.54 24.78 1.26
C LEU A 759 -2.04 24.93 2.70
N THR A 760 -2.89 24.64 3.68
CA THR A 760 -2.53 24.64 5.09
C THR A 760 -3.17 23.49 5.84
N MET A 761 -2.50 23.09 6.91
CA MET A 761 -2.93 22.07 7.85
C MET A 761 -2.57 22.56 9.26
N THR A 762 -3.57 22.64 10.14
CA THR A 762 -3.43 23.14 11.51
C THR A 762 -3.79 22.03 12.48
N ASP A 763 -2.84 21.66 13.34
CA ASP A 763 -3.05 20.64 14.38
C ASP A 763 -3.96 21.15 15.53
N PRO A 764 -4.42 20.28 16.44
CA PRO A 764 -5.24 20.69 17.58
C PRO A 764 -4.61 21.72 18.54
N LYS A 765 -3.28 21.84 18.58
CA LYS A 765 -2.53 22.85 19.36
C LYS A 765 -2.31 24.16 18.61
N GLY A 766 -2.68 24.25 17.33
CA GLY A 766 -2.56 25.44 16.50
C GLY A 766 -1.25 25.54 15.69
N SER A 767 -0.42 24.49 15.68
CA SER A 767 0.79 24.44 14.85
C SER A 767 0.39 24.29 13.38
N ILE A 768 0.97 25.11 12.49
CA ILE A 768 0.57 25.18 11.08
C ILE A 768 1.68 24.68 10.17
N THR A 769 1.42 23.59 9.44
CA THR A 769 2.20 23.22 8.24
C THR A 769 1.57 23.89 7.02
N ARG A 770 2.42 24.43 6.13
CA ARG A 770 2.02 25.15 4.91
C ARG A 770 2.65 24.54 3.68
N PHE A 771 1.99 24.75 2.55
CA PHE A 771 2.21 24.00 1.34
C PHE A 771 2.11 24.93 0.13
N THR A 772 3.16 24.95 -0.70
CA THR A 772 3.15 25.71 -1.95
C THR A 772 3.24 24.78 -3.15
N TYR A 773 2.72 25.27 -4.27
CA TYR A 773 2.58 24.56 -5.53
C TYR A 773 2.99 25.46 -6.69
N ASP A 774 3.37 24.86 -7.81
CA ASP A 774 3.56 25.57 -9.06
C ASP A 774 2.21 25.78 -9.80
N ALA A 775 2.29 26.44 -10.95
CA ALA A 775 1.15 26.69 -11.83
C ALA A 775 0.53 25.39 -12.38
N ASN A 776 1.25 24.27 -12.35
CA ASN A 776 0.84 22.97 -12.88
C ASN A 776 0.16 22.09 -11.81
N GLY A 777 0.50 22.29 -10.53
CA GLY A 777 -0.05 21.55 -9.39
C GLY A 777 0.97 20.63 -8.70
N HIS A 778 2.25 20.64 -9.11
CA HIS A 778 3.31 19.96 -8.37
C HIS A 778 3.64 20.76 -7.11
N ARG A 779 4.06 20.07 -6.04
CA ARG A 779 4.32 20.72 -4.75
C ARG A 779 5.76 21.24 -4.70
N ILE A 780 5.97 22.55 -4.72
CA ILE A 780 7.34 23.11 -4.73
C ILE A 780 7.91 23.34 -3.32
N SER A 781 7.07 23.34 -2.26
CA SER A 781 7.57 23.29 -0.88
C SER A 781 6.66 22.62 0.16
N VAL A 782 7.29 22.24 1.27
CA VAL A 782 6.69 22.06 2.60
C VAL A 782 7.34 23.08 3.52
N ILE A 783 6.54 23.85 4.26
CA ILE A 783 7.00 24.71 5.35
C ILE A 783 6.38 24.17 6.63
N ASN A 784 7.19 23.63 7.54
CA ASN A 784 6.69 23.04 8.78
C ASN A 784 6.36 24.12 9.84
N ALA A 785 5.86 23.71 11.01
CA ALA A 785 5.43 24.65 12.06
C ALA A 785 6.58 25.45 12.71
N LEU A 786 7.84 25.07 12.51
CA LEU A 786 9.03 25.86 12.88
C LEU A 786 9.53 26.76 11.72
N ASN A 787 8.76 26.83 10.63
CA ASN A 787 9.07 27.51 9.36
C ASN A 787 10.30 26.97 8.62
N GLN A 788 10.78 25.78 8.99
CA GLN A 788 11.81 25.06 8.24
C GLN A 788 11.20 24.57 6.92
N THR A 789 11.95 24.71 5.82
CA THR A 789 11.40 24.58 4.46
C THR A 789 12.10 23.50 3.65
N THR A 790 11.38 22.42 3.32
CA THR A 790 11.80 21.44 2.30
C THR A 790 11.30 21.91 0.94
N ARG A 791 12.14 21.83 -0.10
CA ARG A 791 11.79 22.21 -1.48
C ARG A 791 11.87 21.02 -2.42
N PHE A 792 11.09 21.07 -3.50
CA PHE A 792 11.07 20.05 -4.54
C PHE A 792 11.13 20.73 -5.90
N GLU A 793 11.87 20.14 -6.83
CA GLU A 793 12.02 20.61 -8.20
C GLU A 793 11.74 19.48 -9.18
N TYR A 794 11.18 19.84 -10.32
CA TYR A 794 10.63 18.92 -11.31
C TYR A 794 11.19 19.22 -12.70
N ASP A 795 11.26 18.20 -13.56
CA ASP A 795 11.47 18.42 -14.99
C ASP A 795 10.16 18.80 -15.70
N GLY A 796 10.24 19.07 -17.01
CA GLY A 796 9.08 19.48 -17.81
C GLY A 796 7.94 18.45 -17.82
N GLU A 797 8.22 17.16 -17.63
CA GLU A 797 7.17 16.13 -17.53
C GLU A 797 6.66 15.93 -16.09
N GLY A 798 6.96 16.84 -15.16
CA GLY A 798 6.48 16.77 -13.77
C GLY A 798 7.18 15.72 -12.91
N ARG A 799 8.32 15.16 -13.38
CA ARG A 799 9.08 14.15 -12.63
C ARG A 799 10.06 14.84 -11.67
N MET A 800 10.15 14.36 -10.43
CA MET A 800 10.91 15.03 -9.37
C MET A 800 12.43 14.83 -9.53
N ILE A 801 13.12 15.83 -10.05
CA ILE A 801 14.57 15.78 -10.31
C ILE A 801 15.44 16.15 -9.10
N ARG A 802 14.93 16.95 -8.15
CA ARG A 802 15.69 17.35 -6.96
C ARG A 802 14.80 17.57 -5.73
N VAL A 803 15.28 17.11 -4.59
CA VAL A 803 14.75 17.41 -3.25
C VAL A 803 15.80 18.20 -2.49
N ILE A 804 15.41 19.28 -1.82
CA ILE A 804 16.31 20.12 -1.01
C ILE A 804 15.76 20.17 0.41
N ASP A 805 16.57 19.81 1.40
CA ASP A 805 16.20 19.83 2.81
C ASP A 805 16.24 21.25 3.42
N ALA A 806 15.90 21.37 4.70
CA ALA A 806 15.85 22.67 5.39
C ALA A 806 17.23 23.31 5.66
N LYS A 807 18.34 22.57 5.50
CA LYS A 807 19.71 23.07 5.56
C LYS A 807 20.26 23.45 4.17
N GLY A 808 19.60 23.02 3.09
CA GLY A 808 20.04 23.21 1.72
C GLY A 808 20.77 21.99 1.12
N ASN A 809 20.87 20.87 1.83
CA ASN A 809 21.40 19.63 1.26
C ASN A 809 20.45 19.11 0.18
N SER A 810 20.96 18.64 -0.96
CA SER A 810 20.10 18.23 -2.09
C SER A 810 20.38 16.82 -2.61
N ALA A 811 19.36 15.97 -2.64
CA ALA A 811 19.39 14.71 -3.38
C ALA A 811 18.75 14.89 -4.77
N GLN A 812 19.26 14.17 -5.78
CA GLN A 812 18.84 14.30 -7.18
C GLN A 812 18.48 12.96 -7.81
N VAL A 813 17.54 12.98 -8.75
CA VAL A 813 17.05 11.81 -9.50
C VAL A 813 17.25 12.04 -10.99
N GLY A 814 17.87 11.09 -11.67
CA GLY A 814 18.06 11.09 -13.12
C GLY A 814 17.18 10.03 -13.79
N TYR A 815 16.43 10.45 -14.81
CA TYR A 815 15.49 9.62 -15.54
C TYR A 815 15.99 9.26 -16.95
N ASP A 816 15.55 8.13 -17.50
CA ASP A 816 15.64 7.86 -18.94
C ASP A 816 14.48 8.50 -19.72
N ALA A 817 14.51 8.35 -21.05
CA ALA A 817 13.48 8.86 -21.94
C ALA A 817 12.05 8.35 -21.60
N LYS A 818 11.91 7.17 -20.99
CA LYS A 818 10.63 6.58 -20.57
C LYS A 818 10.17 7.09 -19.21
N GLY A 819 10.98 7.89 -18.52
CA GLY A 819 10.72 8.33 -17.13
C GLY A 819 11.13 7.32 -16.06
N ARG A 820 11.93 6.29 -16.37
CA ARG A 820 12.44 5.32 -15.39
C ARG A 820 13.68 5.87 -14.69
N VAL A 821 13.86 5.61 -13.39
CA VAL A 821 14.99 6.13 -12.62
C VAL A 821 16.27 5.38 -12.97
N ILE A 822 17.18 6.01 -13.73
CA ILE A 822 18.48 5.43 -14.09
C ILE A 822 19.62 5.87 -13.17
N ARG A 823 19.47 6.98 -12.43
CA ARG A 823 20.47 7.47 -11.47
C ARG A 823 19.81 8.05 -10.22
N MET A 824 20.40 7.79 -9.07
CA MET A 824 20.13 8.50 -7.82
C MET A 824 21.45 9.09 -7.31
N THR A 825 21.49 10.39 -7.07
CA THR A 825 22.67 11.12 -6.58
C THR A 825 22.35 11.73 -5.22
N ASP A 826 23.24 11.54 -4.25
CA ASP A 826 23.06 12.03 -2.88
C ASP A 826 23.52 13.49 -2.68
N ALA A 827 23.39 14.00 -1.45
CA ALA A 827 23.84 15.35 -1.11
C ALA A 827 25.37 15.52 -0.92
N LEU A 828 26.16 14.47 -1.19
CA LEU A 828 27.62 14.51 -1.28
C LEU A 828 28.13 14.29 -2.72
N GLY A 829 27.23 14.10 -3.70
CA GLY A 829 27.55 13.83 -5.10
C GLY A 829 27.76 12.35 -5.46
N ASN A 830 27.70 11.45 -4.48
CA ASN A 830 27.81 10.00 -4.70
C ASN A 830 26.59 9.51 -5.48
N SER A 831 26.79 8.66 -6.49
CA SER A 831 25.71 8.28 -7.43
C SER A 831 25.59 6.78 -7.61
N ARG A 832 24.39 6.22 -7.38
CA ARG A 832 24.02 4.85 -7.78
C ARG A 832 23.29 4.87 -9.13
N ASN A 833 23.42 3.82 -9.94
CA ASN A 833 22.72 3.70 -11.22
C ASN A 833 21.87 2.42 -11.32
N ILE A 834 20.84 2.44 -12.15
CA ILE A 834 19.92 1.32 -12.39
C ILE A 834 19.84 1.07 -13.91
N GLY A 835 20.04 -0.19 -14.31
CA GLY A 835 19.89 -0.66 -15.69
C GLY A 835 18.65 -1.54 -15.84
N TYR A 836 17.88 -1.32 -16.90
CA TYR A 836 16.62 -2.01 -17.17
C TYR A 836 16.68 -2.85 -18.45
N ASP A 837 15.72 -3.77 -18.62
CA ASP A 837 15.41 -4.39 -19.91
C ASP A 837 14.31 -3.62 -20.69
N LYS A 838 13.69 -4.30 -21.67
CA LYS A 838 12.62 -3.73 -22.52
C LYS A 838 11.23 -3.76 -21.90
N THR A 839 10.94 -4.69 -20.99
CA THR A 839 9.67 -4.78 -20.24
C THR A 839 9.70 -3.99 -18.92
N ASN A 840 10.80 -3.26 -18.68
CA ASN A 840 11.09 -2.43 -17.52
C ASN A 840 11.48 -3.21 -16.24
N ASN A 841 11.93 -4.45 -16.38
CA ASN A 841 12.55 -5.17 -15.27
C ASN A 841 13.92 -4.57 -14.92
N VAL A 842 14.27 -4.54 -13.63
CA VAL A 842 15.60 -4.11 -13.17
C VAL A 842 16.62 -5.21 -13.47
N LYS A 843 17.41 -5.00 -14.53
CA LYS A 843 18.42 -5.95 -14.99
C LYS A 843 19.74 -5.82 -14.24
N THR A 844 20.16 -4.60 -13.89
CA THR A 844 21.39 -4.33 -13.13
C THR A 844 21.24 -3.16 -12.17
N GLN A 845 22.08 -3.11 -11.14
CA GLN A 845 22.32 -1.90 -10.34
C GLN A 845 23.82 -1.71 -10.12
N THR A 846 24.29 -0.46 -10.09
CA THR A 846 25.65 -0.10 -9.67
C THR A 846 25.66 0.75 -8.42
N ASP A 847 26.66 0.52 -7.57
CA ASP A 847 26.88 1.31 -6.36
C ASP A 847 27.62 2.63 -6.63
N ALA A 848 27.88 3.40 -5.56
CA ALA A 848 28.60 4.67 -5.65
C ALA A 848 30.13 4.54 -5.81
N LEU A 849 30.66 3.32 -5.92
CA LEU A 849 32.02 3.04 -6.42
C LEU A 849 32.00 2.47 -7.85
N GLY A 850 30.84 2.47 -8.53
CA GLY A 850 30.69 1.95 -9.89
C GLY A 850 30.70 0.43 -10.01
N ARG A 851 30.66 -0.32 -8.91
CA ARG A 851 30.64 -1.79 -8.91
C ARG A 851 29.22 -2.25 -9.27
N VAL A 852 29.08 -3.29 -10.11
CA VAL A 852 27.78 -3.91 -10.40
C VAL A 852 27.39 -4.77 -9.21
N VAL A 853 26.34 -4.37 -8.49
CA VAL A 853 25.97 -4.93 -7.18
C VAL A 853 24.68 -5.74 -7.19
N LEU A 854 23.91 -5.64 -8.26
CA LEU A 854 22.85 -6.58 -8.62
C LEU A 854 22.96 -6.86 -10.12
N SER A 855 22.78 -8.12 -10.51
CA SER A 855 22.44 -8.53 -11.87
C SER A 855 21.29 -9.54 -11.80
N ALA A 856 20.22 -9.32 -12.56
CA ALA A 856 19.04 -10.18 -12.54
C ALA A 856 18.73 -10.75 -13.93
N VAL A 857 18.21 -11.98 -13.92
CA VAL A 857 17.68 -12.71 -15.08
C VAL A 857 16.23 -13.05 -14.79
N TYR A 858 15.38 -12.98 -15.81
CA TYR A 858 13.93 -13.14 -15.70
C TYR A 858 13.45 -14.34 -16.51
N ASP A 859 12.26 -14.86 -16.20
CA ASP A 859 11.57 -15.89 -17.00
C ASP A 859 10.60 -15.25 -18.03
N VAL A 860 9.93 -16.10 -18.81
CA VAL A 860 8.95 -15.68 -19.85
C VAL A 860 7.64 -15.11 -19.28
N SER A 861 7.56 -14.86 -17.98
CA SER A 861 6.43 -14.21 -17.29
C SER A 861 6.91 -13.10 -16.33
N ASP A 862 8.10 -12.55 -16.61
CA ASP A 862 8.78 -11.47 -15.88
C ASP A 862 8.99 -11.75 -14.37
N ASN A 863 9.10 -13.03 -13.95
CA ASN A 863 9.58 -13.37 -12.61
C ASN A 863 11.12 -13.46 -12.61
N PRO A 864 11.84 -12.99 -11.56
CA PRO A 864 13.29 -13.14 -11.49
C PRO A 864 13.72 -14.61 -11.34
N SER A 865 14.23 -15.24 -12.39
CA SER A 865 14.68 -16.64 -12.39
C SER A 865 16.04 -16.83 -11.70
N SER A 866 16.90 -15.80 -11.72
CA SER A 866 18.10 -15.74 -10.88
C SER A 866 18.55 -14.31 -10.59
N MET A 867 19.15 -14.10 -9.42
CA MET A 867 19.84 -12.87 -9.05
C MET A 867 21.29 -13.19 -8.66
N SER A 868 22.23 -12.44 -9.23
CA SER A 868 23.67 -12.52 -8.99
C SER A 868 24.20 -11.24 -8.36
N ASP A 869 25.26 -11.39 -7.58
CA ASP A 869 25.87 -10.36 -6.74
C ASP A 869 27.26 -9.93 -7.28
N ALA A 870 27.88 -8.86 -6.77
CA ALA A 870 29.24 -8.40 -7.12
C ALA A 870 30.41 -9.33 -6.71
N LEU A 871 30.15 -10.47 -6.08
CA LEU A 871 31.11 -11.57 -5.90
C LEU A 871 30.84 -12.71 -6.91
N GLY A 872 29.73 -12.65 -7.66
CA GLY A 872 29.25 -13.70 -8.55
C GLY A 872 28.35 -14.74 -7.88
N ASN A 873 28.10 -14.63 -6.57
CA ASN A 873 27.19 -15.53 -5.87
C ASN A 873 25.79 -15.38 -6.47
N THR A 874 25.12 -16.49 -6.74
CA THR A 874 23.87 -16.49 -7.52
C THR A 874 22.79 -17.27 -6.80
N VAL A 875 21.66 -16.62 -6.54
CA VAL A 875 20.43 -17.23 -6.04
C VAL A 875 19.51 -17.52 -7.22
N LYS A 876 18.89 -18.70 -7.26
CA LYS A 876 17.90 -19.09 -8.29
C LYS A 876 16.52 -19.30 -7.67
N PHE A 877 15.49 -19.04 -8.47
CA PHE A 877 14.09 -19.08 -8.05
C PHE A 877 13.28 -19.92 -9.05
N GLU A 878 12.30 -20.68 -8.56
CA GLU A 878 11.44 -21.53 -9.38
C GLU A 878 9.96 -21.14 -9.23
N TYR A 879 9.27 -21.09 -10.38
CA TYR A 879 7.87 -20.70 -10.61
C TYR A 879 7.23 -21.60 -11.73
N ASP A 880 5.96 -21.39 -12.15
CA ASP A 880 5.15 -22.21 -13.13
C ASP A 880 3.66 -21.74 -13.39
N ALA A 881 2.58 -22.30 -12.78
CA ALA A 881 1.11 -22.08 -13.07
C ALA A 881 0.06 -21.50 -12.00
N LEU A 882 0.36 -21.19 -10.72
CA LEU A 882 -0.25 -20.15 -9.82
C LEU A 882 0.77 -19.30 -9.00
N GLN A 883 1.01 -18.02 -9.33
CA GLN A 883 2.24 -17.24 -9.03
C GLN A 883 2.67 -17.13 -7.55
N ARG A 884 3.60 -18.00 -7.16
CA ARG A 884 4.06 -18.24 -5.78
C ARG A 884 5.35 -19.07 -5.80
N LEU A 885 6.47 -18.49 -5.39
CA LEU A 885 7.80 -19.13 -5.33
C LEU A 885 7.77 -20.56 -4.74
N THR A 886 8.10 -21.59 -5.50
CA THR A 886 8.09 -23.00 -5.02
C THR A 886 9.41 -23.44 -4.43
N LYS A 887 10.51 -22.90 -4.94
CA LYS A 887 11.86 -23.30 -4.53
C LYS A 887 12.85 -22.17 -4.75
N THR A 888 13.79 -22.06 -3.82
CA THR A 888 14.99 -21.21 -3.91
C THR A 888 16.22 -22.09 -3.85
N ILE A 889 17.26 -21.72 -4.59
CA ILE A 889 18.57 -22.38 -4.56
C ILE A 889 19.61 -21.31 -4.23
N ASP A 890 20.36 -21.49 -3.15
CA ASP A 890 21.41 -20.54 -2.75
C ASP A 890 22.72 -20.71 -3.54
N GLY A 891 23.69 -19.81 -3.34
CA GLY A 891 24.99 -19.85 -4.01
C GLY A 891 25.89 -21.05 -3.62
N LEU A 892 25.47 -21.89 -2.68
CA LEU A 892 26.06 -23.22 -2.40
C LEU A 892 25.24 -24.36 -3.01
N ASN A 893 24.33 -24.05 -3.95
CA ASN A 893 23.37 -24.95 -4.60
C ASN A 893 22.43 -25.67 -3.63
N ARG A 894 22.19 -25.13 -2.42
CA ARG A 894 21.30 -25.72 -1.42
C ARG A 894 19.87 -25.24 -1.64
N ALA A 895 18.93 -26.17 -1.74
CA ALA A 895 17.53 -25.87 -2.06
C ALA A 895 16.65 -25.74 -0.81
N THR A 896 15.83 -24.68 -0.74
CA THR A 896 14.70 -24.55 0.18
C THR A 896 13.40 -24.58 -0.63
N GLN A 897 12.40 -25.33 -0.17
CA GLN A 897 11.13 -25.56 -0.89
C GLN A 897 9.92 -25.04 -0.10
N PHE A 898 8.86 -24.67 -0.81
CA PHE A 898 7.65 -24.03 -0.28
C PHE A 898 6.40 -24.71 -0.86
N GLN A 899 5.58 -25.34 -0.02
CA GLN A 899 4.30 -25.94 -0.42
C GLN A 899 3.13 -25.12 0.13
N TYR A 900 2.12 -24.94 -0.71
CA TYR A 900 0.96 -24.14 -0.40
C TYR A 900 -0.30 -24.96 -0.70
N ASP A 901 -1.40 -24.57 -0.06
CA ASP A 901 -2.70 -25.15 -0.33
C ASP A 901 -3.36 -24.58 -1.60
N VAL A 902 -4.57 -25.08 -1.83
CA VAL A 902 -5.51 -24.65 -2.86
C VAL A 902 -6.09 -23.24 -2.62
N SER A 903 -5.89 -22.62 -1.45
CA SER A 903 -6.32 -21.23 -1.17
C SER A 903 -5.30 -20.20 -1.66
N GLY A 904 -4.04 -20.59 -1.82
CA GLY A 904 -2.93 -19.66 -1.96
C GLY A 904 -1.97 -19.63 -0.76
N ARG A 905 -2.31 -20.27 0.37
CA ARG A 905 -1.64 -20.11 1.67
C ARG A 905 -0.47 -21.09 1.82
N LEU A 906 0.68 -20.62 2.32
CA LEU A 906 1.84 -21.45 2.59
C LEU A 906 1.53 -22.43 3.74
N VAL A 907 1.50 -23.74 3.47
CA VAL A 907 1.20 -24.79 4.46
C VAL A 907 2.42 -25.62 4.85
N MET A 908 3.50 -25.58 4.08
CA MET A 908 4.77 -26.21 4.43
C MET A 908 5.96 -25.47 3.84
N SER A 909 7.09 -25.48 4.54
CA SER A 909 8.40 -25.21 3.95
C SER A 909 9.42 -26.26 4.40
N THR A 910 10.31 -26.65 3.48
CA THR A 910 11.40 -27.60 3.72
C THR A 910 12.72 -26.86 3.57
N ASP A 911 13.52 -26.81 4.63
CA ASP A 911 14.83 -26.14 4.65
C ASP A 911 15.92 -26.93 3.90
N ALA A 912 17.07 -26.28 3.71
CA ALA A 912 18.23 -26.81 3.00
C ALA A 912 19.03 -27.91 3.75
N ARG A 913 18.54 -28.45 4.88
CA ARG A 913 18.94 -29.75 5.47
C ARG A 913 17.76 -30.73 5.59
N GLY A 914 16.62 -30.42 4.98
CA GLY A 914 15.42 -31.26 4.95
C GLY A 914 14.49 -31.10 6.15
N GLY A 915 14.72 -30.11 7.04
CA GLY A 915 13.82 -29.82 8.14
C GLY A 915 12.52 -29.18 7.66
N GLN A 916 11.38 -29.62 8.22
CA GLN A 916 10.06 -29.20 7.76
C GLN A 916 9.29 -28.39 8.81
N SER A 917 8.83 -27.21 8.44
CA SER A 917 7.79 -26.48 9.16
C SER A 917 6.47 -26.58 8.42
N SER A 918 5.36 -26.84 9.12
CA SER A 918 4.01 -26.78 8.54
C SER A 918 3.05 -25.85 9.29
N GLN A 919 2.10 -25.31 8.55
CA GLN A 919 1.12 -24.32 9.00
C GLN A 919 -0.30 -24.85 8.76
N THR A 920 -1.15 -24.82 9.79
CA THR A 920 -2.57 -25.21 9.69
C THR A 920 -3.47 -24.00 9.82
N PHE A 921 -4.52 -23.95 9.00
CA PHE A 921 -5.50 -22.88 8.97
C PHE A 921 -6.92 -23.43 9.17
N ASP A 922 -7.84 -22.59 9.61
CA ASP A 922 -9.27 -22.90 9.60
C ASP A 922 -9.96 -22.54 8.26
N LYS A 923 -11.29 -22.65 8.24
CA LYS A 923 -12.19 -22.38 7.12
C LYS A 923 -12.38 -20.88 6.78
N GLU A 924 -11.80 -20.00 7.57
CA GLU A 924 -11.81 -18.54 7.39
C GLU A 924 -10.40 -18.01 7.05
N SER A 925 -9.36 -18.82 7.27
CA SER A 925 -7.92 -18.57 7.02
C SER A 925 -7.11 -17.97 8.17
N ASN A 926 -7.52 -18.13 9.43
CA ASN A 926 -6.62 -17.87 10.56
C ASN A 926 -5.66 -19.04 10.73
N LEU A 927 -4.41 -18.76 11.08
CA LEU A 927 -3.47 -19.82 11.43
C LEU A 927 -3.87 -20.41 12.78
N THR A 928 -4.36 -21.65 12.78
CA THR A 928 -4.67 -22.42 13.99
C THR A 928 -3.44 -23.12 14.57
N GLY A 929 -2.35 -23.31 13.80
CA GLY A 929 -1.09 -23.80 14.36
C GLY A 929 0.16 -23.79 13.46
N PHE A 930 1.32 -23.69 14.13
CA PHE A 930 2.70 -23.86 13.63
C PHE A 930 3.07 -25.35 14.08
N LYS A 931 3.61 -26.31 13.25
CA LYS A 931 4.34 -27.58 13.67
C LYS A 931 5.77 -27.85 13.04
N ASP A 932 6.88 -27.79 13.83
CA ASP A 932 8.24 -27.36 13.38
C ASP A 932 9.21 -28.49 12.96
N PRO A 933 10.44 -28.18 12.50
CA PRO A 933 11.43 -29.21 12.10
C PRO A 933 11.90 -30.13 13.24
N ASN A 934 11.85 -29.64 14.48
CA ASN A 934 12.08 -30.41 15.71
C ASN A 934 10.74 -30.93 16.30
N ALA A 935 9.66 -30.89 15.51
CA ALA A 935 8.28 -31.23 15.80
C ALA A 935 7.55 -30.43 16.90
N ASN A 936 8.10 -29.30 17.38
CA ASN A 936 7.38 -28.46 18.34
C ASN A 936 6.12 -27.87 17.69
N GLN A 937 4.98 -27.93 18.37
CA GLN A 937 3.71 -27.39 17.88
C GLN A 937 3.27 -26.17 18.72
N THR A 938 2.79 -25.11 18.06
CA THR A 938 2.07 -24.01 18.71
C THR A 938 0.66 -23.96 18.13
N GLY A 939 -0.36 -23.88 18.97
CA GLY A 939 -1.75 -23.65 18.57
C GLY A 939 -2.21 -22.22 18.86
N PHE A 940 -3.17 -21.72 18.08
CA PHE A 940 -3.80 -20.42 18.26
C PHE A 940 -5.32 -20.56 18.15
N ALA A 941 -6.08 -19.76 18.91
CA ALA A 941 -7.55 -19.75 18.87
C ALA A 941 -8.10 -18.33 18.79
N PHE A 942 -9.29 -18.19 18.21
CA PHE A 942 -9.85 -16.91 17.75
C PHE A 942 -11.36 -16.81 18.04
N ASP A 943 -11.88 -15.59 18.23
CA ASP A 943 -13.33 -15.32 18.38
C ASP A 943 -14.03 -15.03 17.04
N LYS A 944 -15.34 -14.72 17.07
CA LYS A 944 -16.14 -14.56 15.83
C LYS A 944 -15.88 -13.26 15.06
N ASN A 945 -15.39 -12.20 15.72
CA ASN A 945 -14.87 -11.01 15.04
C ASN A 945 -13.48 -11.30 14.43
N GLY A 946 -12.85 -12.39 14.85
CA GLY A 946 -11.60 -12.94 14.36
C GLY A 946 -10.46 -12.96 15.36
N ARG A 947 -10.71 -12.47 16.58
CA ARG A 947 -9.69 -11.89 17.45
C ARG A 947 -8.97 -12.99 18.21
N MET A 948 -7.63 -13.02 18.20
CA MET A 948 -6.85 -14.06 18.88
C MET A 948 -7.17 -14.07 20.37
N ILE A 949 -7.82 -15.10 20.90
CA ILE A 949 -8.20 -15.22 22.32
C ILE A 949 -7.21 -16.06 23.12
N SER A 950 -6.44 -16.93 22.46
CA SER A 950 -5.34 -17.64 23.12
C SER A 950 -4.25 -18.13 22.18
N GLU A 951 -3.07 -18.34 22.74
CA GLU A 951 -1.98 -19.11 22.15
C GLU A 951 -1.55 -20.21 23.12
N THR A 952 -1.37 -21.43 22.61
CA THR A 952 -0.84 -22.59 23.35
C THR A 952 0.52 -22.97 22.76
N SER A 953 1.57 -22.79 23.53
CA SER A 953 2.94 -23.16 23.14
C SER A 953 3.22 -24.66 23.28
N ALA A 954 4.30 -25.13 22.64
CA ALA A 954 4.69 -26.56 22.63
C ALA A 954 4.94 -27.19 24.01
N SER A 955 5.18 -26.39 25.05
CA SER A 955 5.32 -26.86 26.44
C SER A 955 4.01 -26.80 27.24
N GLY A 956 2.85 -26.65 26.57
CA GLY A 956 1.53 -26.55 27.19
C GLY A 956 1.25 -25.21 27.88
N SER A 957 2.17 -24.26 27.87
CA SER A 957 1.95 -22.92 28.44
C SER A 957 0.99 -22.13 27.55
N VAL A 958 -0.06 -21.56 28.15
CA VAL A 958 -1.17 -20.89 27.46
C VAL A 958 -1.23 -19.41 27.83
N VAL A 959 -1.17 -18.56 26.82
CA VAL A 959 -1.37 -17.11 26.89
C VAL A 959 -2.81 -16.78 26.46
N ARG A 960 -3.47 -15.81 27.10
CA ARG A 960 -4.85 -15.38 26.77
C ARG A 960 -4.98 -13.87 26.60
N TYR A 961 -6.01 -13.50 25.83
CA TYR A 961 -6.29 -12.16 25.36
C TYR A 961 -7.81 -11.90 25.50
N THR A 962 -8.23 -10.72 25.96
CA THR A 962 -9.64 -10.30 25.93
C THR A 962 -9.77 -8.86 25.41
N TYR A 963 -10.97 -8.50 24.96
CA TYR A 963 -11.22 -7.28 24.19
C TYR A 963 -12.50 -6.57 24.65
N ASN A 964 -12.48 -5.24 24.67
CA ASN A 964 -13.65 -4.43 25.02
C ASN A 964 -14.63 -4.26 23.84
N ALA A 965 -15.73 -3.53 24.06
CA ALA A 965 -16.77 -3.28 23.05
C ALA A 965 -16.26 -2.53 21.81
N ARG A 966 -15.20 -1.72 21.94
CA ARG A 966 -14.52 -1.03 20.84
C ARG A 966 -13.58 -1.93 20.03
N ASN A 967 -13.40 -3.20 20.43
CA ASN A 967 -12.37 -4.12 19.93
C ASN A 967 -10.93 -3.72 20.32
N LEU A 968 -10.78 -2.86 21.33
CA LEU A 968 -9.48 -2.56 21.96
C LEU A 968 -9.16 -3.61 23.03
N LEU A 969 -7.90 -3.64 23.46
CA LEU A 969 -7.32 -4.70 24.27
C LEU A 969 -7.68 -4.56 25.76
N ALA A 970 -8.61 -5.37 26.28
CA ALA A 970 -9.02 -5.24 27.68
C ALA A 970 -8.03 -5.93 28.64
N GLN A 971 -7.67 -7.19 28.36
CA GLN A 971 -6.86 -8.00 29.28
C GLN A 971 -5.87 -8.92 28.57
N PHE A 972 -4.70 -9.06 29.18
CA PHE A 972 -3.72 -10.13 28.95
C PHE A 972 -3.69 -11.08 30.13
N THR A 973 -3.50 -12.37 29.86
CA THR A 973 -3.07 -13.36 30.85
C THR A 973 -1.85 -14.09 30.32
N ASN A 974 -0.72 -14.00 31.02
CA ASN A 974 0.49 -14.70 30.61
C ASN A 974 0.45 -16.21 30.93
N GLY A 975 1.51 -16.92 30.50
CA GLY A 975 1.68 -18.34 30.74
C GLY A 975 1.80 -18.77 32.23
N ARG A 976 1.86 -17.82 33.17
CA ARG A 976 1.84 -18.04 34.62
C ARG A 976 0.47 -17.73 35.26
N GLY A 977 -0.50 -17.23 34.49
CA GLY A 977 -1.79 -16.79 35.01
C GLY A 977 -1.81 -15.35 35.54
N GLN A 978 -0.72 -14.60 35.41
CA GLN A 978 -0.67 -13.18 35.79
C GLN A 978 -1.48 -12.34 34.79
N ASN A 979 -2.29 -11.42 35.30
CA ASN A 979 -3.19 -10.60 34.48
C ASN A 979 -2.70 -9.16 34.36
N ARG A 980 -2.62 -8.65 33.13
CA ARG A 980 -2.52 -7.23 32.81
C ARG A 980 -3.86 -6.73 32.29
N GLN A 981 -4.36 -5.63 32.84
CA GLN A 981 -5.54 -4.91 32.36
C GLN A 981 -5.10 -3.65 31.60
N SER A 982 -5.89 -3.22 30.62
CA SER A 982 -5.66 -1.96 29.88
C SER A 982 -6.96 -1.21 29.64
N GLU A 983 -6.96 0.08 29.95
CA GLU A 983 -8.10 1.00 29.83
C GLU A 983 -7.78 2.12 28.86
N TYR A 984 -8.83 2.69 28.24
CA TYR A 984 -8.70 3.62 27.12
C TYR A 984 -9.54 4.88 27.27
N ASP A 985 -8.95 6.02 26.89
CA ASP A 985 -9.69 7.27 26.70
C ASP A 985 -10.70 7.20 25.54
N LYS A 986 -11.50 8.26 25.34
CA LYS A 986 -12.56 8.26 24.31
C LYS A 986 -12.05 8.19 22.87
N ALA A 987 -10.84 8.69 22.59
CA ALA A 987 -10.28 8.66 21.25
C ALA A 987 -9.70 7.26 20.93
N GLY A 988 -9.24 6.55 21.96
CA GLY A 988 -8.74 5.17 21.89
C GLY A 988 -7.30 4.96 22.38
N ARG A 989 -6.73 5.92 23.13
CA ARG A 989 -5.38 5.80 23.72
C ARG A 989 -5.41 5.12 25.08
N ILE A 990 -4.39 4.35 25.45
CA ILE A 990 -4.31 3.74 26.79
C ILE A 990 -4.27 4.85 27.84
N SER A 991 -5.27 4.94 28.71
CA SER A 991 -5.25 5.83 29.88
C SER A 991 -4.57 5.18 31.07
N ARG A 992 -4.67 3.85 31.20
CA ARG A 992 -4.14 3.08 32.34
C ARG A 992 -3.79 1.65 31.96
N ILE A 993 -2.69 1.14 32.51
CA ILE A 993 -2.31 -0.27 32.56
C ILE A 993 -2.30 -0.71 34.03
N THR A 994 -2.71 -1.94 34.33
CA THR A 994 -2.68 -2.47 35.71
C THR A 994 -2.35 -3.95 35.72
N ASP A 995 -1.24 -4.27 36.37
CA ASP A 995 -0.58 -5.58 36.42
C ASP A 995 -0.43 -6.00 37.90
N PRO A 996 0.01 -7.23 38.23
CA PRO A 996 0.18 -7.64 39.63
C PRO A 996 1.22 -6.80 40.40
N ASP A 997 2.16 -6.21 39.68
CA ASP A 997 3.27 -5.41 40.22
C ASP A 997 2.90 -3.92 40.40
N GLY A 998 1.76 -3.46 39.85
CA GLY A 998 1.30 -2.09 40.02
C GLY A 998 0.41 -1.52 38.91
N THR A 999 0.15 -0.21 38.99
CA THR A 999 -0.66 0.55 38.04
C THR A 999 0.17 1.66 37.41
N ILE A 1000 0.07 1.83 36.09
CA ILE A 1000 0.74 2.88 35.32
C ILE A 1000 -0.33 3.69 34.57
N SER A 1001 -0.39 5.00 34.80
CA SER A 1001 -1.40 5.91 34.21
C SER A 1001 -0.76 6.94 33.30
N TYR A 1002 -1.45 7.29 32.20
CA TYR A 1002 -0.93 8.12 31.11
C TYR A 1002 -1.81 9.37 30.92
N THR A 1003 -1.20 10.54 30.69
CA THR A 1003 -1.94 11.76 30.32
C THR A 1003 -1.42 12.39 29.04
N TYR A 1004 -2.31 13.06 28.30
CA TYR A 1004 -2.07 13.43 26.91
C TYR A 1004 -2.37 14.90 26.62
N ASP A 1005 -1.66 15.49 25.66
CA ASP A 1005 -2.04 16.76 25.05
C ASP A 1005 -3.05 16.59 23.89
N ALA A 1006 -3.54 17.73 23.40
CA ALA A 1006 -4.57 17.83 22.37
C ALA A 1006 -4.11 17.35 20.99
N ASN A 1007 -2.81 17.45 20.67
CA ASN A 1007 -2.30 16.87 19.43
C ASN A 1007 -2.22 15.35 19.54
N GLY A 1008 -1.81 14.86 20.71
CA GLY A 1008 -1.60 13.45 20.96
C GLY A 1008 -0.54 13.12 22.01
N ASN A 1009 0.34 14.05 22.40
CA ASN A 1009 1.58 13.73 23.10
C ASN A 1009 1.36 13.21 24.51
N VAL A 1010 2.11 12.19 24.96
CA VAL A 1010 2.15 11.86 26.40
C VAL A 1010 2.91 12.92 27.18
N LEU A 1011 2.15 13.73 27.92
CA LEU A 1011 2.67 14.71 28.86
C LEU A 1011 3.20 14.04 30.12
N THR A 1012 2.53 13.01 30.65
CA THR A 1012 2.97 12.31 31.87
C THR A 1012 2.78 10.79 31.82
N VAL A 1013 3.66 10.09 32.54
CA VAL A 1013 3.32 8.79 33.15
C VAL A 1013 3.43 8.89 34.65
N SER A 1014 2.50 8.26 35.34
CA SER A 1014 2.47 8.15 36.80
C SER A 1014 2.33 6.70 37.23
N ASP A 1015 3.18 6.25 38.14
CA ASP A 1015 3.13 4.96 38.81
C ASP A 1015 3.13 5.13 40.35
N ALA A 1016 3.43 4.08 41.11
CA ALA A 1016 3.52 4.15 42.56
C ALA A 1016 4.80 4.82 43.11
N VAL A 1017 5.82 5.03 42.26
CA VAL A 1017 7.10 5.67 42.61
C VAL A 1017 7.04 7.18 42.35
N GLY A 1018 6.34 7.61 41.30
CA GLY A 1018 6.10 9.03 41.04
C GLY A 1018 5.56 9.33 39.65
N THR A 1019 5.75 10.58 39.20
CA THR A 1019 5.35 11.04 37.87
C THR A 1019 6.56 11.52 37.09
N ILE A 1020 6.72 11.06 35.85
CA ILE A 1020 7.66 11.63 34.87
C ILE A 1020 6.90 12.54 33.91
N THR A 1021 7.55 13.59 33.41
CA THR A 1021 6.91 14.57 32.50
C THR A 1021 7.71 14.77 31.21
N ARG A 1022 7.02 15.19 30.13
CA ARG A 1022 7.63 15.54 28.85
C ARG A 1022 7.02 16.81 28.25
N GLU A 1023 7.85 17.62 27.60
CA GLU A 1023 7.45 18.82 26.84
C GLU A 1023 7.90 18.70 25.38
N TYR A 1024 7.15 19.36 24.49
CA TYR A 1024 7.18 19.11 23.05
C TYR A 1024 7.27 20.40 22.24
N ASP A 1025 8.06 20.39 21.16
CA ASP A 1025 8.07 21.48 20.18
C ASP A 1025 6.86 21.42 19.22
N ALA A 1026 6.76 22.38 18.30
CA ALA A 1026 5.68 22.45 17.30
C ALA A 1026 5.77 21.39 16.19
N LEU A 1027 6.85 20.60 16.14
CA LEU A 1027 6.93 19.36 15.33
C LEU A 1027 6.68 18.12 16.19
N ASN A 1028 6.41 18.33 17.47
CA ASN A 1028 6.07 17.34 18.48
C ASN A 1028 7.20 16.33 18.75
N ARG A 1029 8.43 16.84 18.70
CA ARG A 1029 9.63 16.18 19.21
C ARG A 1029 9.79 16.51 20.70
N VAL A 1030 10.26 15.56 21.51
CA VAL A 1030 10.50 15.77 22.95
C VAL A 1030 11.64 16.76 23.13
N VAL A 1031 11.39 17.97 23.62
CA VAL A 1031 12.45 18.97 23.91
C VAL A 1031 12.91 18.92 25.36
N LYS A 1032 12.10 18.36 26.26
CA LYS A 1032 12.43 18.22 27.68
C LYS A 1032 11.76 16.98 28.27
N TYR A 1033 12.48 16.31 29.16
CA TYR A 1033 12.05 15.18 29.97
C TYR A 1033 12.39 15.46 31.43
N THR A 1034 11.49 15.10 32.35
CA THR A 1034 11.73 15.21 33.81
C THR A 1034 11.50 13.85 34.48
N ASP A 1035 12.47 13.37 35.26
CA ASP A 1035 12.33 12.13 36.04
C ASP A 1035 11.53 12.33 37.34
N VAL A 1036 11.19 11.24 38.03
CA VAL A 1036 10.40 11.25 39.28
C VAL A 1036 11.07 11.98 40.45
N ARG A 1037 12.33 12.40 40.32
CA ARG A 1037 13.10 13.18 41.31
C ARG A 1037 13.31 14.63 40.89
N GLY A 1038 12.71 15.06 39.77
CA GLY A 1038 12.87 16.41 39.23
C GLY A 1038 14.12 16.61 38.36
N ASN A 1039 14.86 15.55 38.03
CA ASN A 1039 16.04 15.67 37.15
C ASN A 1039 15.58 15.95 35.71
N VAL A 1040 16.08 17.04 35.12
CA VAL A 1040 15.69 17.47 33.77
C VAL A 1040 16.74 17.05 32.74
N ILE A 1041 16.30 16.42 31.66
CA ILE A 1041 17.08 16.21 30.43
C ILE A 1041 16.46 17.06 29.33
N GLN A 1042 17.27 17.76 28.54
CA GLN A 1042 16.79 18.58 27.41
C GLN A 1042 17.41 18.12 26.08
N TYR A 1043 16.63 18.23 25.02
CA TYR A 1043 16.98 17.79 23.67
C TYR A 1043 16.90 18.99 22.71
N GLY A 1044 18.02 19.30 22.06
CA GLY A 1044 18.10 20.30 21.00
C GLY A 1044 18.24 19.61 19.64
N TYR A 1045 17.32 19.90 18.72
CA TYR A 1045 17.32 19.34 17.37
C TYR A 1045 17.75 20.37 16.32
N ASP A 1046 18.32 19.88 15.22
CA ASP A 1046 18.58 20.71 14.03
C ASP A 1046 17.34 20.88 13.13
N GLU A 1047 17.54 21.56 11.99
CA GLU A 1047 16.49 21.93 11.04
C GLU A 1047 15.87 20.75 10.27
N VAL A 1048 16.50 19.58 10.31
CA VAL A 1048 16.10 18.39 9.55
C VAL A 1048 15.79 17.18 10.45
N GLY A 1049 16.02 17.30 11.75
CA GLY A 1049 15.49 16.40 12.78
C GLY A 1049 16.52 15.73 13.67
N ASN A 1050 17.82 15.86 13.40
CA ASN A 1050 18.82 15.16 14.22
C ASN A 1050 18.93 15.77 15.60
N LEU A 1051 19.18 14.94 16.62
CA LEU A 1051 19.53 15.42 17.95
C LEU A 1051 20.93 16.06 17.90
N ALA A 1052 21.00 17.38 17.85
CA ALA A 1052 22.23 18.15 17.80
C ALA A 1052 22.85 18.38 19.18
N VAL A 1053 22.03 18.48 20.23
CA VAL A 1053 22.46 18.66 21.63
C VAL A 1053 21.61 17.82 22.58
N LEU A 1054 22.27 17.15 23.53
CA LEU A 1054 21.67 16.59 24.73
C LEU A 1054 22.20 17.37 25.95
N THR A 1055 21.31 17.86 26.82
CA THR A 1055 21.70 18.52 28.08
C THR A 1055 21.24 17.69 29.27
N TYR A 1056 22.17 17.40 30.19
CA TYR A 1056 21.97 16.63 31.41
C TYR A 1056 21.50 17.50 32.60
N PRO A 1057 21.01 16.92 33.70
CA PRO A 1057 20.46 17.65 34.85
C PRO A 1057 21.44 18.61 35.54
N ASP A 1058 22.75 18.35 35.43
CA ASP A 1058 23.84 19.19 35.94
C ASP A 1058 24.35 20.20 34.88
N ALA A 1059 23.52 20.52 33.89
CA ALA A 1059 23.77 21.39 32.74
C ALA A 1059 24.92 20.97 31.81
N LYS A 1060 25.55 19.79 32.01
CA LYS A 1060 26.52 19.21 31.08
C LYS A 1060 25.87 18.95 29.72
N LYS A 1061 26.58 19.27 28.64
CA LYS A 1061 26.09 19.10 27.26
C LYS A 1061 26.90 18.06 26.51
N VAL A 1062 26.23 17.30 25.66
CA VAL A 1062 26.84 16.49 24.60
C VAL A 1062 26.31 17.02 23.28
N SER A 1063 27.22 17.39 22.38
CA SER A 1063 26.90 17.93 21.06
C SER A 1063 27.24 16.90 19.98
N TYR A 1064 26.34 16.75 19.00
CA TYR A 1064 26.44 15.82 17.90
C TYR A 1064 26.51 16.60 16.58
N ALA A 1065 27.48 16.28 15.73
CA ALA A 1065 27.61 16.91 14.40
C ALA A 1065 27.29 15.90 13.30
N PHE A 1066 26.60 16.36 12.27
CA PHE A 1066 26.12 15.55 11.15
C PHE A 1066 26.56 16.13 9.80
N ASP A 1067 26.88 15.28 8.82
CA ASP A 1067 27.21 15.72 7.45
C ASP A 1067 25.97 16.00 6.58
N ALA A 1068 26.16 16.28 5.28
CA ALA A 1068 25.09 16.64 4.35
C ALA A 1068 24.08 15.51 4.05
N LEU A 1069 24.43 14.25 4.34
CA LEU A 1069 23.47 13.15 4.34
C LEU A 1069 22.74 13.06 5.68
N ASN A 1070 23.32 13.64 6.73
CA ASN A 1070 23.04 13.51 8.16
C ASN A 1070 23.80 12.36 8.89
N ARG A 1071 25.02 12.00 8.46
CA ARG A 1071 25.87 11.00 9.14
C ARG A 1071 26.52 11.63 10.36
N MET A 1072 26.41 10.99 11.52
CA MET A 1072 27.08 11.43 12.73
C MET A 1072 28.60 11.39 12.52
N ILE A 1073 29.20 12.55 12.25
CA ILE A 1073 30.64 12.70 11.99
C ILE A 1073 31.43 13.05 13.25
N SER A 1074 30.76 13.54 14.30
CA SER A 1074 31.36 13.62 15.63
C SER A 1074 30.36 13.63 16.80
N VAL A 1075 30.88 13.26 17.97
CA VAL A 1075 30.28 13.49 19.28
C VAL A 1075 31.28 14.26 20.14
N THR A 1076 30.86 15.36 20.74
CA THR A 1076 31.68 16.16 21.66
C THR A 1076 30.99 16.18 23.02
N ASP A 1077 31.68 15.76 24.09
CA ASP A 1077 31.11 15.80 25.44
C ASP A 1077 31.37 17.12 26.18
N TRP A 1078 30.87 17.20 27.41
CA TRP A 1078 30.94 18.38 28.28
C TRP A 1078 32.36 18.75 28.72
N ALA A 1079 33.35 17.87 28.53
CA ALA A 1079 34.75 18.12 28.77
C ALA A 1079 35.51 18.44 27.47
N GLY A 1080 34.80 18.65 26.35
CA GLY A 1080 35.38 18.87 25.03
C GLY A 1080 35.99 17.61 24.40
N ARG A 1081 35.76 16.43 24.98
CA ARG A 1081 36.32 15.17 24.48
C ARG A 1081 35.58 14.77 23.21
N LEU A 1082 36.32 14.58 22.14
CA LEU A 1082 35.81 14.47 20.77
C LEU A 1082 36.00 13.07 20.20
N THR A 1083 34.89 12.40 19.89
CA THR A 1083 34.87 11.21 19.02
C THR A 1083 34.57 11.64 17.60
N ARG A 1084 35.25 11.09 16.59
CA ARG A 1084 34.99 11.33 15.15
C ARG A 1084 34.67 10.03 14.41
N TYR A 1085 33.90 10.15 13.34
CA TYR A 1085 33.54 9.03 12.46
C TYR A 1085 33.78 9.42 11.00
N GLU A 1086 34.29 8.48 10.21
CA GLU A 1086 34.49 8.62 8.77
C GLU A 1086 33.81 7.46 8.04
N TYR A 1087 33.36 7.75 6.83
CA TYR A 1087 32.58 6.85 5.99
C TYR A 1087 33.07 6.97 4.54
N ASP A 1088 33.01 5.89 3.76
CA ASP A 1088 33.34 5.95 2.32
C ASP A 1088 32.21 6.64 1.50
N ALA A 1089 32.33 6.62 0.16
CA ALA A 1089 31.31 7.09 -0.78
C ALA A 1089 29.98 6.29 -0.77
N ASN A 1090 29.97 4.97 -1.00
CA ASN A 1090 30.67 3.97 -0.20
C ASN A 1090 29.95 3.72 1.14
N SER A 1091 29.75 4.81 1.89
CA SER A 1091 29.02 5.09 3.14
C SER A 1091 28.90 4.02 4.23
N ASN A 1092 29.73 2.97 4.21
CA ASN A 1092 29.98 2.16 5.39
C ASN A 1092 30.72 3.02 6.43
N LEU A 1093 30.63 2.69 7.72
CA LEU A 1093 31.55 3.29 8.69
C LEU A 1093 32.95 2.72 8.41
N THR A 1094 33.91 3.53 7.97
CA THR A 1094 35.27 3.06 7.65
C THR A 1094 36.26 3.35 8.78
N ARG A 1095 36.03 4.39 9.58
CA ARG A 1095 36.89 4.76 10.71
C ARG A 1095 36.10 5.39 11.86
N SER A 1096 36.52 5.11 13.08
CA SER A 1096 36.13 5.79 14.31
C SER A 1096 37.40 6.20 15.06
N VAL A 1097 37.44 7.43 15.59
CA VAL A 1097 38.57 7.96 16.38
C VAL A 1097 38.05 8.42 17.72
N ARG A 1098 38.53 7.83 18.81
CA ARG A 1098 38.12 8.14 20.19
C ARG A 1098 38.94 9.30 20.79
N PRO A 1099 38.48 9.93 21.89
CA PRO A 1099 39.19 11.07 22.50
C PRO A 1099 40.58 10.75 23.08
N ASN A 1100 40.87 9.48 23.40
CA ASN A 1100 42.20 9.03 23.80
C ASN A 1100 43.14 8.73 22.61
N GLY A 1101 42.73 9.09 21.39
CA GLY A 1101 43.48 8.87 20.15
C GLY A 1101 43.44 7.43 19.63
N SER A 1102 42.76 6.50 20.30
CA SER A 1102 42.53 5.16 19.74
C SER A 1102 41.63 5.21 18.49
N ILE A 1103 41.90 4.30 17.54
CA ILE A 1103 41.27 4.29 16.21
C ILE A 1103 40.70 2.90 15.95
N ILE A 1104 39.41 2.82 15.62
CA ILE A 1104 38.82 1.64 14.98
C ILE A 1104 38.78 1.88 13.47
N THR A 1105 39.30 0.95 12.68
CA THR A 1105 39.14 0.90 11.22
C THR A 1105 38.32 -0.31 10.82
N TYR A 1106 37.50 -0.16 9.78
CA TYR A 1106 36.62 -1.20 9.25
C TYR A 1106 36.89 -1.38 7.75
N SER A 1107 37.07 -2.63 7.31
CA SER A 1107 37.28 -2.96 5.89
C SER A 1107 36.13 -3.80 5.35
N TYR A 1108 35.74 -3.50 4.11
CA TYR A 1108 34.66 -4.16 3.39
C TYR A 1108 35.14 -4.65 2.03
N ASN A 1109 34.62 -5.80 1.57
CA ASN A 1109 34.95 -6.32 0.24
C ASN A 1109 34.08 -5.68 -0.87
N THR A 1110 34.14 -6.23 -2.10
CA THR A 1110 33.30 -5.79 -3.23
C THR A 1110 31.80 -5.83 -2.91
N ALA A 1111 31.40 -6.70 -1.98
CA ALA A 1111 30.01 -6.86 -1.59
C ALA A 1111 29.49 -5.80 -0.62
N GLY A 1112 30.36 -5.27 0.25
CA GLY A 1112 29.94 -4.64 1.50
C GLY A 1112 29.81 -5.62 2.67
N GLN A 1113 30.39 -6.84 2.57
CA GLN A 1113 30.61 -7.67 3.75
C GLN A 1113 31.69 -7.00 4.60
N LEU A 1114 31.45 -6.81 5.90
CA LEU A 1114 32.50 -6.45 6.86
C LEU A 1114 33.47 -7.63 6.94
N ILE A 1115 34.70 -7.45 6.44
CA ILE A 1115 35.76 -8.47 6.43
C ILE A 1115 36.82 -8.23 7.50
N GLN A 1116 36.93 -7.01 8.03
CA GLN A 1116 37.79 -6.69 9.18
C GLN A 1116 37.21 -5.54 10.00
N GLN A 1117 37.21 -5.68 11.32
CA GLN A 1117 37.19 -4.57 12.28
C GLN A 1117 38.52 -4.60 13.06
N LYS A 1118 39.20 -3.46 13.22
CA LYS A 1118 40.51 -3.37 13.87
C LYS A 1118 40.64 -2.11 14.71
N ASP A 1119 40.92 -2.28 15.99
CA ASP A 1119 41.03 -1.26 17.03
C ASP A 1119 42.49 -1.14 17.50
N VAL A 1120 43.06 0.06 17.46
CA VAL A 1120 44.46 0.35 17.82
C VAL A 1120 44.56 1.55 18.76
N THR A 1121 45.60 1.58 19.60
CA THR A 1121 45.96 2.75 20.41
C THR A 1121 46.38 3.94 19.53
N ALA A 1122 46.51 5.13 20.14
CA ALA A 1122 47.09 6.31 19.48
C ALA A 1122 48.52 6.10 18.93
N THR A 1123 49.24 5.11 19.45
CA THR A 1123 50.59 4.70 19.00
C THR A 1123 50.58 3.54 17.98
N GLY A 1124 49.40 3.10 17.54
CA GLY A 1124 49.24 2.01 16.57
C GLY A 1124 49.37 0.59 17.14
N VAL A 1125 49.47 0.44 18.47
CA VAL A 1125 49.49 -0.87 19.13
C VAL A 1125 48.08 -1.49 19.03
N LEU A 1126 48.00 -2.77 18.67
CA LEU A 1126 46.74 -3.47 18.51
C LEU A 1126 46.03 -3.66 19.87
N ILE A 1127 44.76 -3.25 19.94
CA ILE A 1127 43.86 -3.50 21.07
C ILE A 1127 43.03 -4.75 20.78
N ALA A 1128 42.32 -4.77 19.64
CA ALA A 1128 41.51 -5.90 19.19
C ALA A 1128 41.30 -5.85 17.67
N GLN A 1129 41.21 -7.00 17.02
CA GLN A 1129 40.91 -7.16 15.59
C GLN A 1129 40.03 -8.39 15.42
N TYR A 1130 39.05 -8.28 14.52
CA TYR A 1130 38.10 -9.31 14.14
C TYR A 1130 38.09 -9.40 12.61
N ASP A 1131 38.64 -10.48 12.05
CA ASP A 1131 38.60 -10.76 10.61
C ASP A 1131 37.52 -11.82 10.31
N PHE A 1132 36.69 -11.57 9.30
CA PHE A 1132 35.54 -12.41 8.95
C PHE A 1132 35.67 -13.00 7.55
N THR A 1133 35.41 -14.29 7.39
CA THR A 1133 35.27 -14.93 6.06
C THR A 1133 33.86 -15.49 5.84
N TYR A 1134 33.40 -15.39 4.60
CA TYR A 1134 32.04 -15.73 4.19
C TYR A 1134 32.04 -16.83 3.13
N ASP A 1135 31.08 -17.76 3.18
CA ASP A 1135 30.85 -18.71 2.09
C ASP A 1135 30.08 -18.08 0.91
N ALA A 1136 29.99 -18.81 -0.22
CA ALA A 1136 29.33 -18.35 -1.45
C ALA A 1136 27.79 -18.30 -1.36
N ALA A 1137 27.20 -18.67 -0.22
CA ALA A 1137 25.85 -18.21 0.11
C ALA A 1137 25.97 -16.84 0.79
N GLY A 1138 26.82 -16.73 1.82
CA GLY A 1138 27.04 -15.53 2.61
C GLY A 1138 26.93 -15.78 4.12
N ASN A 1139 27.24 -17.01 4.55
CA ASN A 1139 27.42 -17.35 5.94
C ASN A 1139 28.80 -16.87 6.38
N ILE A 1140 28.92 -16.11 7.48
CA ILE A 1140 30.18 -16.12 8.24
C ILE A 1140 30.49 -17.58 8.57
N VAL A 1141 31.64 -18.06 8.10
CA VAL A 1141 32.17 -19.41 8.32
C VAL A 1141 33.44 -19.42 9.16
N GLU A 1142 34.12 -18.27 9.27
CA GLU A 1142 35.27 -18.07 10.13
C GLU A 1142 35.25 -16.66 10.72
N GLU A 1143 35.64 -16.55 11.99
CA GLU A 1143 35.91 -15.30 12.69
C GLU A 1143 37.26 -15.46 13.41
N LYS A 1144 38.22 -14.58 13.12
CA LYS A 1144 39.56 -14.58 13.73
C LYS A 1144 39.73 -13.37 14.63
N VAL A 1145 40.05 -13.61 15.90
CA VAL A 1145 40.31 -12.57 16.90
C VAL A 1145 41.83 -12.37 17.06
N SER A 1146 42.29 -11.13 17.18
CA SER A 1146 43.70 -10.78 17.39
C SER A 1146 43.88 -9.53 18.27
N PRO A 1147 44.75 -9.51 19.31
CA PRO A 1147 45.48 -10.64 19.85
C PRO A 1147 44.53 -11.79 20.24
N ALA A 1148 45.04 -13.02 20.24
CA ALA A 1148 44.23 -14.15 20.69
C ALA A 1148 43.78 -13.88 22.13
N PRO A 1149 42.51 -14.13 22.49
CA PRO A 1149 42.04 -13.91 23.85
C PRO A 1149 42.86 -14.77 24.82
N GLU A 1150 43.34 -14.14 25.91
CA GLU A 1150 44.00 -14.83 27.02
C GLU A 1150 43.16 -16.07 27.41
N PRO A 1151 43.75 -17.28 27.40
CA PRO A 1151 42.99 -18.48 27.71
C PRO A 1151 42.46 -18.39 29.14
N PHE A 1152 41.15 -18.53 29.32
CA PHE A 1152 40.52 -18.35 30.63
C PHE A 1152 40.98 -19.42 31.62
N VAL A 1153 42.04 -19.11 32.38
CA VAL A 1153 42.57 -19.97 33.44
C VAL A 1153 41.57 -19.99 34.59
N MET A 1154 40.70 -21.00 34.62
CA MET A 1154 39.94 -21.33 35.81
C MET A 1154 40.91 -21.67 36.95
N GLN A 1155 41.12 -20.71 37.85
CA GLN A 1155 41.64 -20.98 39.18
C GLN A 1155 40.74 -22.04 39.84
N PRO A 1156 41.27 -23.22 40.23
CA PRO A 1156 40.45 -24.29 40.78
C PRO A 1156 39.96 -23.91 42.18
N VAL A 1157 38.74 -23.37 42.24
CA VAL A 1157 38.05 -23.12 43.51
C VAL A 1157 37.67 -24.46 44.13
N ASN A 1158 38.47 -24.92 45.09
CA ASN A 1158 38.19 -26.10 45.90
C ASN A 1158 36.96 -25.88 46.78
N MET A 1159 35.78 -26.17 46.23
CA MET A 1159 34.53 -26.24 47.01
C MET A 1159 34.57 -27.48 47.90
N THR A 1160 34.98 -27.28 49.15
CA THR A 1160 34.78 -28.26 50.23
C THR A 1160 33.28 -28.31 50.58
N TYR A 1161 32.76 -29.52 50.78
CA TYR A 1161 31.33 -29.84 50.94
C TYR A 1161 31.02 -30.30 52.37
#